data_AF-A0A8H4RT17-F1
#
_entry.id   AF-A0A8H4RT17-F1
#
_cell.length_a   1.000
_cell.length_b   1.000
_cell.length_c   1.000
_cell.angle_alpha   90.00
_cell.angle_beta   90.00
_cell.angle_gamma   90.00
#
_symmetry.space_group_name_H-M   'P 1'
#
loop_
_entity.id
_entity.type
_entity.pdbx_description
1 polymer ?
#
loop_
_entity_poly.entity_id
_entity_poly.type
_entity_poly.pdbx_seq_one_letter_code
_entity_poly.pdbx_strand_id
1 'polypeptide(L)'
;MQYYMVNMSKLLSTLATALLCSISAQAVAISDSSRAVCNATPNWPGWSGIKYAFIFGDSYTQTGFNQTLTQPTPTNPLGNPTYPGWTASNGPNWVDFLTVEYNASTLLTYNLAYGGATMNSTLVAPWKPEVSSIAQQIENEWFPTYASKPASAPWASENTLFTIFDGINDVGNSWWKDTVTLNAEIYAVFHGLVDKLYHAGGRNFAFLNVPSVDRSPLALGNSAANQAQEKADIASWNEALVNMTKSLKAEKPDVNLFIVDANKLFTKVLDNPRSFPQTSNYKNTTAYCNAYQKLKSVTQHVTGTTPPPHPFDPLSNTEIESAVQIIRKQYGQLAFNAVTLREPPKKEMMKWLEDPANTPWPRRIADVVVIAPGSKVYDGLVDLKNGKIIKWESLEGVQPLITMEDLQIVEHVVRKDPKVIEQCIISGIPKEDMHKVYCDPWTIGYDHRFGSNVRLQQALMYYRPHVDDSQYSFPLDFCPIFDADKQEIIHIDIPEIRRPVNKAKPNNYHAAAIEKEGGYRTNIKPINITQPEGVSFKVEGRVIDWQNWKVHVGFNYKEGIVLNNITFNDKGTVRPVFYRLSLAEMVVPYGNPEHPHQRKHAFDLGEYGGGYMTNSLSLGCDCKGAIHYMDATFVNRAGESTTIKNAICIHEEDAGILFKHTDFRDESVIVTRGRKLIVSHIFTAANYEYCVYWIFHQDGTVQLEIKLTGILNTYAMNPGEDTKGWGTEVYPGVNAHNHQHLFCLRIDPNIDGPDNTVFQVDATQGAGEVGSKENPYGNAFFAKRTKYSTVKEAISDYNGVTSRTWDMCNTNKLNPYSHKPVSYKLVSREVPRLLPKEGSLVWKRAGFARHAVHVTKYDDEQLYPAGRHVPQTSGEPSRGIPEWIANGDASIDNTDIVLWHTFGITHFPSPEDFPVMPAEPMTLLLRPRNFFNKNPVLDVPPSYCSTPSQIASKSQVLNAADKMSKLVVTGGEAECCKK
;
A
#
# COMPACT_ATOMS: atom_id res chain seq x y z
N MET A 1 -13.99 -7.40 -21.30
CA MET A 1 -12.84 -7.90 -22.09
C MET A 1 -11.47 -7.79 -21.38
N GLN A 2 -11.36 -7.18 -20.19
CA GLN A 2 -10.04 -6.86 -19.61
C GLN A 2 -9.25 -8.04 -18.98
N TYR A 3 -9.88 -9.19 -18.65
CA TYR A 3 -9.13 -10.41 -18.26
C TYR A 3 -8.45 -11.10 -19.45
N TYR A 4 -8.96 -10.87 -20.67
CA TYR A 4 -8.45 -11.55 -21.86
C TYR A 4 -7.10 -10.98 -22.29
N MET A 5 -6.87 -9.68 -22.06
CA MET A 5 -5.76 -8.96 -22.67
C MET A 5 -4.38 -9.33 -22.12
N VAL A 6 -4.19 -9.70 -20.85
CA VAL A 6 -2.82 -9.98 -20.35
C VAL A 6 -2.25 -11.27 -20.95
N ASN A 7 -2.95 -12.41 -20.86
CA ASN A 7 -2.42 -13.65 -21.46
C ASN A 7 -2.58 -13.70 -22.98
N MET A 8 -3.55 -12.98 -23.56
CA MET A 8 -3.61 -12.80 -25.02
C MET A 8 -2.49 -11.90 -25.51
N SER A 9 -2.08 -10.87 -24.74
CA SER A 9 -0.91 -10.03 -25.04
C SER A 9 0.37 -10.84 -24.98
N LYS A 10 0.55 -11.64 -23.92
CA LYS A 10 1.70 -12.55 -23.79
C LYS A 10 1.79 -13.52 -24.98
N LEU A 11 0.64 -14.02 -25.44
CA LEU A 11 0.56 -14.90 -26.60
C LEU A 11 0.79 -14.18 -27.94
N LEU A 12 0.24 -12.98 -28.12
CA LEU A 12 0.47 -12.11 -29.28
C LEU A 12 1.98 -11.84 -29.44
N SER A 13 2.67 -11.50 -28.35
CA SER A 13 4.12 -11.25 -28.36
C SER A 13 4.93 -12.52 -28.62
N THR A 14 4.55 -13.66 -28.01
CA THR A 14 5.22 -14.96 -28.25
C THR A 14 5.14 -15.35 -29.73
N LEU A 15 3.95 -15.21 -30.34
CA LEU A 15 3.73 -15.61 -31.74
C LEU A 15 4.28 -14.59 -32.73
N ALA A 16 4.21 -13.29 -32.44
CA ALA A 16 4.90 -12.28 -33.24
C ALA A 16 6.40 -12.59 -33.28
N THR A 17 7.01 -12.84 -32.12
CA THR A 17 8.43 -13.23 -32.03
C THR A 17 8.72 -14.54 -32.76
N ALA A 18 7.88 -15.58 -32.61
CA ALA A 18 8.07 -16.86 -33.29
C ALA A 18 7.91 -16.75 -34.83
N LEU A 19 6.94 -15.96 -35.31
CA LEU A 19 6.72 -15.71 -36.74
C LEU A 19 7.92 -14.95 -37.34
N LEU A 20 8.42 -13.94 -36.62
CA LEU A 20 9.58 -13.11 -36.99
C LEU A 20 10.91 -13.90 -36.95
N CYS A 21 11.06 -14.85 -36.03
CA CYS A 21 12.25 -15.73 -35.93
C CYS A 21 12.26 -16.88 -36.95
N SER A 22 11.10 -17.35 -37.41
CA SER A 22 10.99 -18.55 -38.29
C SER A 22 11.56 -18.40 -39.70
N ILE A 23 12.03 -17.21 -40.08
CA ILE A 23 12.61 -16.92 -41.41
C ILE A 23 14.15 -17.06 -41.40
N SER A 24 14.80 -17.23 -40.24
CA SER A 24 16.27 -17.32 -40.12
C SER A 24 16.85 -18.74 -40.03
N ALA A 25 16.07 -19.81 -40.25
CA ALA A 25 16.55 -21.19 -40.15
C ALA A 25 16.28 -22.00 -41.43
N GLN A 26 17.34 -22.41 -42.13
CA GLN A 26 17.24 -23.44 -43.17
C GLN A 26 16.99 -24.83 -42.54
N ALA A 27 16.03 -25.55 -43.16
CA ALA A 27 15.89 -27.00 -43.30
C ALA A 27 15.57 -27.88 -42.07
N VAL A 28 14.32 -28.30 -41.93
CA VAL A 28 13.87 -29.70 -42.11
C VAL A 28 12.44 -29.70 -42.66
N ALA A 29 12.19 -30.53 -43.66
CA ALA A 29 10.95 -30.64 -44.42
C ALA A 29 9.80 -31.27 -43.63
N ILE A 30 8.63 -30.62 -43.65
CA ILE A 30 7.33 -31.30 -43.75
C ILE A 30 6.51 -30.54 -44.80
N SER A 31 6.02 -31.30 -45.77
CA SER A 31 5.26 -30.86 -46.94
C SER A 31 4.00 -30.07 -46.56
N ASP A 32 3.95 -28.81 -46.97
CA ASP A 32 2.71 -28.21 -47.43
C ASP A 32 3.02 -27.26 -48.60
N SER A 33 2.70 -27.73 -49.80
CA SER A 33 2.98 -27.09 -51.07
C SER A 33 2.00 -25.95 -51.33
N SER A 34 2.25 -24.76 -50.75
CA SER A 34 1.67 -23.50 -51.26
C SER A 34 2.30 -22.20 -50.73
N ARG A 35 3.26 -22.22 -49.79
CA ARG A 35 3.90 -20.98 -49.32
C ARG A 35 5.18 -20.69 -50.11
N ALA A 36 5.10 -19.73 -51.03
CA ALA A 36 6.28 -19.11 -51.62
C ALA A 36 7.18 -18.57 -50.50
N VAL A 37 8.41 -19.09 -50.41
CA VAL A 37 9.42 -18.61 -49.46
C VAL A 37 9.83 -17.20 -49.91
N CYS A 38 9.31 -16.17 -49.24
CA CYS A 38 9.83 -14.82 -49.40
C CYS A 38 11.20 -14.75 -48.71
N ASN A 39 12.27 -14.62 -49.49
CA ASN A 39 13.59 -14.36 -48.93
C ASN A 39 13.60 -12.98 -48.28
N ALA A 40 14.07 -12.91 -47.03
CA ALA A 40 14.27 -11.65 -46.32
C ALA A 40 15.26 -10.76 -47.10
N THR A 41 14.99 -9.46 -47.15
CA THR A 41 15.90 -8.50 -47.80
C THR A 41 17.11 -8.23 -46.91
N PRO A 42 18.20 -7.65 -47.44
CA PRO A 42 19.38 -7.31 -46.62
C PRO A 42 19.08 -6.38 -45.43
N ASN A 43 17.93 -5.68 -45.45
CA ASN A 43 17.48 -4.81 -44.36
C ASN A 43 16.84 -5.58 -43.18
N TRP A 44 16.74 -6.91 -43.25
CA TRP A 44 16.30 -7.74 -42.12
C TRP A 44 17.49 -8.53 -41.56
N PRO A 45 18.10 -8.08 -40.45
CA PRO A 45 19.23 -8.77 -39.83
C PRO A 45 18.80 -9.97 -38.97
N GLY A 46 17.51 -10.31 -38.97
CA GLY A 46 16.91 -11.19 -37.96
C GLY A 46 16.52 -10.44 -36.68
N TRP A 47 15.71 -11.10 -35.84
CA TRP A 47 15.15 -10.48 -34.64
C TRP A 47 16.20 -9.94 -33.65
N SER A 48 17.34 -10.63 -33.53
CA SER A 48 18.46 -10.19 -32.67
C SER A 48 19.18 -8.94 -33.18
N GLY A 49 19.00 -8.56 -34.45
CA GLY A 49 19.58 -7.34 -35.03
C GLY A 49 18.65 -6.12 -34.95
N ILE A 50 17.39 -6.30 -34.56
CA ILE A 50 16.45 -5.19 -34.34
C ILE A 50 16.72 -4.56 -32.97
N LYS A 51 16.96 -3.25 -32.96
CA LYS A 51 17.27 -2.44 -31.76
C LYS A 51 16.21 -1.38 -31.47
N TYR A 52 15.45 -0.96 -32.46
CA TYR A 52 14.42 0.08 -32.33
C TYR A 52 13.08 -0.45 -32.80
N ALA A 53 12.02 -0.12 -32.07
CA ALA A 53 10.65 -0.37 -32.49
C ALA A 53 9.83 0.91 -32.40
N PHE A 54 9.24 1.33 -33.52
CA PHE A 54 8.23 2.39 -33.55
C PHE A 54 6.86 1.74 -33.71
N ILE A 55 5.99 1.97 -32.72
CA ILE A 55 4.72 1.26 -32.63
C ILE A 55 3.59 2.29 -32.65
N PHE A 56 2.64 2.03 -33.55
CA PHE A 56 1.41 2.80 -33.73
C PHE A 56 0.22 1.88 -33.52
N GLY A 57 -0.86 2.43 -32.98
CA GLY A 57 -2.06 1.65 -32.77
C GLY A 57 -3.05 2.31 -31.84
N ASP A 58 -3.97 1.49 -31.36
CA ASP A 58 -5.10 1.93 -30.56
C ASP A 58 -5.01 1.45 -29.08
N SER A 59 -6.17 1.31 -28.44
CA SER A 59 -6.32 0.83 -27.07
C SER A 59 -5.68 -0.54 -26.77
N TYR A 60 -5.54 -1.43 -27.76
CA TYR A 60 -4.90 -2.75 -27.59
C TYR A 60 -3.37 -2.66 -27.52
N THR A 61 -2.82 -1.50 -27.88
CA THR A 61 -1.39 -1.26 -28.07
C THR A 61 -0.85 -0.16 -27.16
N GLN A 62 -1.68 0.78 -26.72
CA GLN A 62 -1.29 1.92 -25.89
C GLN A 62 -0.56 1.53 -24.59
N THR A 63 0.55 2.23 -24.31
CA THR A 63 1.25 2.28 -23.01
C THR A 63 1.32 3.69 -22.42
N GLY A 64 0.88 4.72 -23.15
CA GLY A 64 0.87 6.11 -22.68
C GLY A 64 2.15 6.90 -22.90
N PHE A 65 3.10 6.37 -23.70
CA PHE A 65 4.36 7.03 -24.02
C PHE A 65 4.14 8.41 -24.65
N ASN A 66 4.91 9.39 -24.19
CA ASN A 66 4.94 10.75 -24.69
C ASN A 66 6.35 11.08 -25.18
N GLN A 67 6.45 11.41 -26.46
CA GLN A 67 7.67 11.72 -27.18
C GLN A 67 8.41 12.96 -26.66
N THR A 68 7.77 13.81 -25.85
CA THR A 68 8.39 15.00 -25.24
C THR A 68 9.03 14.73 -23.87
N LEU A 69 8.79 13.54 -23.29
CA LEU A 69 9.32 13.13 -21.99
C LEU A 69 10.56 12.23 -22.16
N THR A 70 10.94 11.53 -21.08
CA THR A 70 12.11 10.63 -21.05
C THR A 70 12.06 9.60 -22.17
N GLN A 71 13.07 9.63 -23.04
CA GLN A 71 13.18 8.73 -24.18
C GLN A 71 13.69 7.34 -23.77
N PRO A 72 13.39 6.27 -24.54
CA PRO A 72 13.89 4.93 -24.30
C PRO A 72 15.42 4.84 -24.22
N THR A 73 15.92 4.10 -23.24
CA THR A 73 17.36 3.81 -23.06
C THR A 73 17.56 2.32 -22.74
N PRO A 74 18.78 1.77 -22.83
CA PRO A 74 19.00 0.36 -22.50
C PRO A 74 18.57 -0.06 -21.09
N THR A 75 18.63 0.86 -20.11
CA THR A 75 18.17 0.61 -18.73
C THR A 75 16.69 0.91 -18.52
N ASN A 76 16.06 1.62 -19.46
CA ASN A 76 14.62 1.90 -19.48
C ASN A 76 14.09 1.82 -20.92
N PRO A 77 13.91 0.59 -21.46
CA PRO A 77 13.70 0.36 -22.89
C PRO A 77 12.36 0.87 -23.44
N LEU A 78 11.44 1.31 -22.56
CA LEU A 78 10.16 1.93 -22.92
C LEU A 78 10.14 3.44 -22.66
N GLY A 79 11.14 4.00 -21.98
CA GLY A 79 11.27 5.43 -21.70
C GLY A 79 10.24 5.96 -20.70
N ASN A 80 9.03 6.25 -21.15
CA ASN A 80 7.96 6.77 -20.30
C ASN A 80 6.58 6.24 -20.76
N PRO A 81 5.56 6.28 -19.91
CA PRO A 81 5.62 6.39 -18.44
C PRO A 81 6.26 5.14 -17.81
N THR A 82 6.36 5.09 -16.48
CA THR A 82 6.91 3.92 -15.77
C THR A 82 6.19 2.64 -16.19
N TYR A 83 6.96 1.61 -16.55
CA TYR A 83 6.47 0.28 -16.94
C TYR A 83 5.43 -0.28 -15.96
N PRO A 84 4.30 -0.88 -16.42
CA PRO A 84 3.92 -1.14 -17.82
C PRO A 84 3.19 0.02 -18.50
N GLY A 85 3.14 1.19 -17.87
CA GLY A 85 2.40 2.34 -18.35
C GLY A 85 0.88 2.19 -18.30
N TRP A 86 0.18 2.90 -19.19
CA TRP A 86 -1.27 3.01 -19.25
C TRP A 86 -1.83 2.06 -20.31
N THR A 87 -2.12 0.82 -19.92
CA THR A 87 -2.60 -0.23 -20.83
C THR A 87 -4.06 -0.62 -20.58
N ALA A 88 -4.75 -1.06 -21.64
CA ALA A 88 -6.10 -1.62 -21.52
C ALA A 88 -6.14 -2.99 -20.79
N SER A 89 -4.99 -3.66 -20.66
CA SER A 89 -4.86 -4.95 -20.00
C SER A 89 -4.75 -4.87 -18.47
N ASN A 90 -4.60 -3.65 -17.91
CA ASN A 90 -4.36 -3.43 -16.48
C ASN A 90 -3.06 -4.12 -15.97
N GLY A 91 -2.09 -4.30 -16.88
CA GLY A 91 -0.78 -4.92 -16.69
C GLY A 91 0.04 -4.77 -17.98
N PRO A 92 1.11 -5.54 -18.20
CA PRO A 92 1.81 -5.52 -19.48
C PRO A 92 0.89 -5.86 -20.66
N ASN A 93 0.98 -5.12 -21.76
CA ASN A 93 0.35 -5.46 -23.04
C ASN A 93 1.37 -6.12 -24.00
N TRP A 94 1.00 -6.33 -25.26
CA TRP A 94 1.86 -7.07 -26.19
C TRP A 94 3.17 -6.29 -26.51
N VAL A 95 3.13 -4.96 -26.46
CA VAL A 95 4.29 -4.08 -26.65
C VAL A 95 5.27 -4.26 -25.50
N ASP A 96 4.75 -4.25 -24.28
CA ASP A 96 5.53 -4.48 -23.06
C ASP A 96 6.23 -5.83 -23.13
N PHE A 97 5.48 -6.92 -23.36
CA PHE A 97 6.03 -8.27 -23.46
C PHE A 97 7.04 -8.43 -24.60
N LEU A 98 6.80 -7.79 -25.75
CA LEU A 98 7.75 -7.80 -26.86
C LEU A 98 9.09 -7.15 -26.47
N THR A 99 9.01 -6.08 -25.67
CA THR A 99 10.16 -5.25 -25.31
C THR A 99 10.97 -5.84 -24.15
N VAL A 100 10.30 -6.43 -23.16
CA VAL A 100 10.94 -6.82 -21.88
C VAL A 100 11.04 -8.32 -21.63
N GLU A 101 10.18 -9.15 -22.25
CA GLU A 101 10.15 -10.60 -22.00
C GLU A 101 10.60 -11.42 -23.22
N TYR A 102 10.16 -11.02 -24.43
CA TYR A 102 10.40 -11.77 -25.67
C TYR A 102 11.38 -11.09 -26.63
N ASN A 103 12.13 -10.11 -26.16
CA ASN A 103 13.15 -9.43 -26.93
C ASN A 103 14.36 -10.36 -27.15
N ALA A 104 14.86 -10.47 -28.39
CA ALA A 104 16.10 -11.21 -28.67
C ALA A 104 17.37 -10.37 -28.44
N SER A 105 17.23 -9.05 -28.30
CA SER A 105 18.29 -8.10 -27.95
C SER A 105 17.66 -6.92 -27.20
N THR A 106 18.46 -5.98 -26.68
CA THR A 106 17.91 -4.73 -26.11
C THR A 106 17.10 -3.99 -27.17
N LEU A 107 15.78 -3.96 -26.99
CA LEU A 107 14.83 -3.32 -27.89
C LEU A 107 14.38 -2.00 -27.26
N LEU A 108 14.69 -0.88 -27.92
CA LEU A 108 14.22 0.44 -27.52
C LEU A 108 12.91 0.74 -28.23
N THR A 109 11.83 0.82 -27.46
CA THR A 109 10.47 0.85 -27.99
C THR A 109 9.82 2.21 -27.76
N TYR A 110 9.37 2.81 -28.86
CA TYR A 110 8.72 4.12 -28.94
C TYR A 110 7.26 3.89 -29.34
N ASN A 111 6.38 3.87 -28.35
CA ASN A 111 4.99 3.44 -28.55
C ASN A 111 4.02 4.62 -28.60
N LEU A 112 3.78 5.15 -29.79
CA LEU A 112 2.91 6.31 -30.01
C LEU A 112 1.42 5.94 -30.06
N ALA A 113 1.06 4.68 -29.77
CA ALA A 113 -0.31 4.22 -29.79
C ALA A 113 -1.20 4.97 -28.78
N TYR A 114 -2.39 5.36 -29.23
CA TYR A 114 -3.35 6.14 -28.45
C TYR A 114 -4.72 5.44 -28.38
N GLY A 115 -5.27 5.32 -27.18
CA GLY A 115 -6.52 4.60 -26.93
C GLY A 115 -7.72 5.16 -27.70
N GLY A 116 -8.36 4.31 -28.50
CA GLY A 116 -9.53 4.65 -29.31
C GLY A 116 -9.20 5.25 -30.69
N ALA A 117 -7.92 5.24 -31.09
CA ALA A 117 -7.49 5.69 -32.41
C ALA A 117 -8.23 4.96 -33.54
N THR A 118 -8.59 5.72 -34.56
CA THR A 118 -8.94 5.23 -35.91
C THR A 118 -7.79 5.54 -36.86
N MET A 119 -7.78 4.95 -38.06
CA MET A 119 -6.74 5.22 -39.06
C MET A 119 -6.71 6.72 -39.41
N ASN A 120 -7.88 7.31 -39.62
CA ASN A 120 -8.05 8.73 -39.91
C ASN A 120 -9.34 9.27 -39.29
N SER A 121 -9.21 10.26 -38.40
CA SER A 121 -10.31 10.85 -37.64
C SER A 121 -11.33 11.62 -38.48
N THR A 122 -11.02 12.01 -39.72
CA THR A 122 -12.00 12.63 -40.64
C THR A 122 -12.84 11.61 -41.40
N LEU A 123 -12.31 10.40 -41.63
CA LEU A 123 -13.05 9.31 -42.31
C LEU A 123 -13.94 8.57 -41.30
N VAL A 124 -13.36 8.20 -40.16
CA VAL A 124 -14.06 7.59 -39.03
C VAL A 124 -13.73 8.37 -37.78
N ALA A 125 -14.71 9.13 -37.28
CA ALA A 125 -14.55 9.89 -36.06
C ALA A 125 -14.28 8.95 -34.87
N PRO A 126 -13.22 9.21 -34.08
CA PRO A 126 -13.04 8.52 -32.81
C PRO A 126 -14.13 8.92 -31.81
N TRP A 127 -14.21 8.22 -30.69
CA TRP A 127 -15.19 8.48 -29.63
C TRP A 127 -15.06 9.87 -28.98
N LYS A 128 -13.91 10.54 -29.17
CA LYS A 128 -13.61 11.90 -28.70
C LYS A 128 -12.68 12.63 -29.69
N PRO A 129 -12.88 13.93 -29.97
CA PRO A 129 -12.05 14.69 -30.90
C PRO A 129 -10.56 14.75 -30.55
N GLU A 130 -10.21 14.60 -29.27
CA GLU A 130 -8.83 14.70 -28.77
C GLU A 130 -8.01 13.41 -28.98
N VAL A 131 -8.64 12.33 -29.45
CA VAL A 131 -7.98 11.04 -29.70
C VAL A 131 -7.07 11.16 -30.93
N SER A 132 -5.78 10.88 -30.74
CA SER A 132 -4.79 10.89 -31.82
C SER A 132 -4.98 9.68 -32.76
N SER A 133 -5.40 9.94 -34.00
CA SER A 133 -5.52 8.92 -35.05
C SER A 133 -4.17 8.36 -35.48
N ILE A 134 -4.11 7.21 -36.15
CA ILE A 134 -2.83 6.67 -36.64
C ILE A 134 -2.13 7.65 -37.58
N ALA A 135 -2.89 8.34 -38.43
CA ALA A 135 -2.36 9.42 -39.26
C ALA A 135 -1.67 10.50 -38.41
N GLN A 136 -2.28 10.93 -37.30
CA GLN A 136 -1.69 11.94 -36.40
C GLN A 136 -0.47 11.39 -35.64
N GLN A 137 -0.52 10.14 -35.16
CA GLN A 137 0.62 9.50 -34.52
C GLN A 137 1.84 9.44 -35.47
N ILE A 138 1.63 9.16 -36.75
CA ILE A 138 2.71 9.12 -37.74
C ILE A 138 3.14 10.53 -38.16
N GLU A 139 2.21 11.39 -38.54
CA GLU A 139 2.49 12.67 -39.21
C GLU A 139 2.83 13.80 -38.23
N ASN A 140 2.17 13.85 -37.08
CA ASN A 140 2.30 14.95 -36.12
C ASN A 140 3.21 14.60 -34.94
N GLU A 141 3.35 13.32 -34.61
CA GLU A 141 4.14 12.88 -33.46
C GLU A 141 5.46 12.24 -33.91
N TRP A 142 5.40 11.19 -34.74
CA TRP A 142 6.60 10.47 -35.16
C TRP A 142 7.45 11.26 -36.15
N PHE A 143 6.86 11.79 -37.22
CA PHE A 143 7.63 12.43 -38.30
C PHE A 143 8.46 13.62 -37.81
N PRO A 144 7.90 14.57 -37.03
CA PRO A 144 8.66 15.72 -36.56
C PRO A 144 9.75 15.34 -35.55
N THR A 145 9.56 14.23 -34.83
CA THR A 145 10.43 13.84 -33.71
C THR A 145 11.54 12.88 -34.13
N TYR A 146 11.21 11.86 -34.92
CA TYR A 146 12.07 10.69 -35.14
C TYR A 146 12.51 10.50 -36.59
N ALA A 147 11.85 11.11 -37.58
CA ALA A 147 12.24 10.93 -38.99
C ALA A 147 13.67 11.43 -39.28
N SER A 148 14.14 12.44 -38.52
CA SER A 148 15.51 12.97 -38.60
C SER A 148 16.58 12.10 -37.94
N LYS A 149 16.18 10.99 -37.28
CA LYS A 149 17.07 10.06 -36.56
C LYS A 149 17.88 10.77 -35.45
N PRO A 150 17.20 11.38 -34.46
CA PRO A 150 17.87 12.16 -33.42
C PRO A 150 18.79 11.28 -32.57
N ALA A 151 19.71 11.89 -31.83
CA ALA A 151 20.61 11.17 -30.92
C ALA A 151 19.87 10.35 -29.84
N SER A 152 18.66 10.75 -29.49
CA SER A 152 17.77 9.99 -28.60
C SER A 152 17.23 8.71 -29.22
N ALA A 153 17.15 8.63 -30.55
CA ALA A 153 16.66 7.47 -31.31
C ALA A 153 17.44 7.33 -32.64
N PRO A 154 18.72 6.91 -32.61
CA PRO A 154 19.57 6.86 -33.81
C PRO A 154 19.31 5.56 -34.58
N TRP A 155 18.11 5.47 -35.15
CA TRP A 155 17.59 4.29 -35.83
C TRP A 155 18.03 4.23 -37.30
N ALA A 156 18.14 3.03 -37.85
CA ALA A 156 18.51 2.74 -39.23
C ALA A 156 17.56 1.71 -39.86
N SER A 157 17.51 1.69 -41.19
CA SER A 157 16.60 0.82 -41.96
C SER A 157 16.73 -0.65 -41.56
N GLU A 158 17.97 -1.08 -41.32
CA GLU A 158 18.34 -2.45 -41.01
C GLU A 158 18.16 -2.84 -39.54
N ASN A 159 17.93 -1.91 -38.61
CA ASN A 159 17.82 -2.25 -37.17
C ASN A 159 16.51 -1.81 -36.52
N THR A 160 15.51 -1.48 -37.34
CA THR A 160 14.25 -0.88 -36.89
C THR A 160 13.06 -1.67 -37.39
N LEU A 161 12.08 -1.88 -36.51
CA LEU A 161 10.76 -2.40 -36.84
C LEU A 161 9.71 -1.30 -36.69
N PHE A 162 8.84 -1.17 -37.68
CA PHE A 162 7.63 -0.35 -37.63
C PHE A 162 6.42 -1.26 -37.46
N THR A 163 5.61 -1.05 -36.42
CA THR A 163 4.44 -1.88 -36.16
C THR A 163 3.18 -1.05 -36.14
N ILE A 164 2.14 -1.50 -36.85
CA ILE A 164 0.82 -0.85 -36.88
C ILE A 164 -0.24 -1.90 -36.52
N PHE A 165 -0.97 -1.67 -35.43
CA PHE A 165 -2.15 -2.43 -35.04
C PHE A 165 -3.38 -1.52 -34.99
N ASP A 166 -4.19 -1.56 -36.04
CA ASP A 166 -5.31 -0.66 -36.22
C ASP A 166 -6.53 -1.34 -36.89
N GLY A 167 -7.68 -0.66 -36.86
CA GLY A 167 -8.93 -1.11 -37.48
C GLY A 167 -10.01 -1.57 -36.50
N ILE A 168 -9.68 -1.72 -35.22
CA ILE A 168 -10.65 -2.12 -34.18
C ILE A 168 -11.73 -1.04 -34.03
N ASN A 169 -11.33 0.23 -33.95
CA ASN A 169 -12.27 1.34 -33.82
C ASN A 169 -12.84 1.77 -35.16
N ASP A 170 -12.11 1.62 -36.28
CA ASP A 170 -12.62 1.90 -37.61
C ASP A 170 -13.83 1.00 -37.91
N VAL A 171 -13.64 -0.33 -37.86
CA VAL A 171 -14.73 -1.29 -38.03
C VAL A 171 -15.80 -1.10 -36.96
N GLY A 172 -15.39 -0.98 -35.69
CA GLY A 172 -16.31 -0.81 -34.55
C GLY A 172 -17.23 0.42 -34.65
N ASN A 173 -16.80 1.48 -35.32
CA ASN A 173 -17.54 2.74 -35.46
C ASN A 173 -18.22 2.91 -36.84
N SER A 174 -18.03 1.97 -37.77
CA SER A 174 -18.57 2.11 -39.13
C SER A 174 -19.18 0.86 -39.76
N TRP A 175 -19.18 -0.31 -39.13
CA TRP A 175 -19.66 -1.57 -39.74
C TRP A 175 -21.09 -1.52 -40.31
N TRP A 176 -21.92 -0.57 -39.86
CA TRP A 176 -23.30 -0.34 -40.32
C TRP A 176 -23.43 0.65 -41.49
N LYS A 177 -22.33 1.21 -41.99
CA LYS A 177 -22.28 2.15 -43.12
C LYS A 177 -21.98 1.42 -44.44
N ASP A 178 -21.77 2.16 -45.53
CA ASP A 178 -21.16 1.63 -46.76
C ASP A 178 -19.66 1.40 -46.54
N THR A 179 -19.32 0.26 -45.95
CA THR A 179 -17.95 -0.06 -45.57
C THR A 179 -17.08 -0.41 -46.77
N VAL A 180 -17.64 -0.73 -47.94
CA VAL A 180 -16.86 -1.02 -49.15
C VAL A 180 -16.14 0.24 -49.62
N THR A 181 -16.89 1.34 -49.79
CA THR A 181 -16.31 2.63 -50.19
C THR A 181 -15.42 3.19 -49.09
N LEU A 182 -15.89 3.18 -47.84
CA LEU A 182 -15.18 3.76 -46.71
C LEU A 182 -13.86 3.02 -46.42
N ASN A 183 -13.84 1.69 -46.42
CA ASN A 183 -12.61 0.94 -46.18
C ASN A 183 -11.60 1.17 -47.31
N ALA A 184 -12.05 1.34 -48.56
CA ALA A 184 -11.15 1.68 -49.66
C ALA A 184 -10.47 3.05 -49.46
N GLU A 185 -11.20 4.06 -48.99
CA GLU A 185 -10.64 5.37 -48.64
C GLU A 185 -9.67 5.28 -47.45
N ILE A 186 -10.02 4.51 -46.42
CA ILE A 186 -9.17 4.30 -45.24
C ILE A 186 -7.87 3.59 -45.63
N TYR A 187 -7.93 2.54 -46.45
CA TYR A 187 -6.73 1.83 -46.90
C TYR A 187 -5.86 2.65 -47.84
N ALA A 188 -6.43 3.62 -48.57
CA ALA A 188 -5.64 4.60 -49.33
C ALA A 188 -4.82 5.50 -48.38
N VAL A 189 -5.41 5.94 -47.25
CA VAL A 189 -4.66 6.66 -46.20
C VAL A 189 -3.61 5.76 -45.57
N PHE A 190 -3.97 4.52 -45.19
CA PHE A 190 -3.04 3.58 -44.57
C PHE A 190 -1.83 3.33 -45.47
N HIS A 191 -2.06 3.04 -46.76
CA HIS A 191 -1.00 2.88 -47.74
C HIS A 191 -0.12 4.13 -47.84
N GLY A 192 -0.72 5.33 -47.89
CA GLY A 192 0.01 6.60 -47.93
C GLY A 192 0.88 6.85 -46.69
N LEU A 193 0.43 6.46 -45.50
CA LEU A 193 1.20 6.57 -44.26
C LEU A 193 2.39 5.61 -44.24
N VAL A 194 2.20 4.37 -44.68
CA VAL A 194 3.29 3.39 -44.81
C VAL A 194 4.31 3.87 -45.85
N ASP A 195 3.84 4.47 -46.94
CA ASP A 195 4.72 5.09 -47.94
C ASP A 195 5.54 6.25 -47.34
N LYS A 196 4.96 7.09 -46.48
CA LYS A 196 5.72 8.13 -45.78
C LYS A 196 6.81 7.54 -44.88
N LEU A 197 6.50 6.49 -44.12
CA LEU A 197 7.48 5.79 -43.28
C LEU A 197 8.58 5.16 -44.15
N TYR A 198 8.24 4.57 -45.30
CA TYR A 198 9.19 4.01 -46.25
C TYR A 198 10.16 5.07 -46.78
N HIS A 199 9.66 6.24 -47.19
CA HIS A 199 10.50 7.34 -47.68
C HIS A 199 11.38 7.94 -46.57
N ALA A 200 10.97 7.86 -45.30
CA ALA A 200 11.81 8.23 -44.16
C ALA A 200 12.90 7.18 -43.82
N GLY A 201 12.86 6.00 -44.45
CA GLY A 201 13.85 4.92 -44.28
C GLY A 201 13.30 3.64 -43.67
N GLY A 202 12.00 3.55 -43.38
CA GLY A 202 11.38 2.31 -42.89
C GLY A 202 11.51 1.18 -43.91
N ARG A 203 12.00 0.01 -43.47
CA ARG A 203 12.13 -1.19 -44.33
C ARG A 203 11.53 -2.45 -43.73
N ASN A 204 11.28 -2.51 -42.44
CA ASN A 204 10.69 -3.68 -41.79
C ASN A 204 9.37 -3.28 -41.14
N PHE A 205 8.27 -3.87 -41.60
CA PHE A 205 6.92 -3.53 -41.14
C PHE A 205 6.19 -4.77 -40.62
N ALA A 206 5.59 -4.66 -39.45
CA ALA A 206 4.67 -5.64 -38.90
C ALA A 206 3.25 -5.05 -38.83
N PHE A 207 2.28 -5.79 -39.35
CA PHE A 207 0.88 -5.41 -39.32
C PHE A 207 0.07 -6.46 -38.54
N LEU A 208 -0.78 -5.98 -37.65
CA LEU A 208 -1.70 -6.81 -36.88
C LEU A 208 -3.11 -6.56 -37.42
N ASN A 209 -3.82 -7.64 -37.78
CA ASN A 209 -5.19 -7.55 -38.30
C ASN A 209 -6.23 -7.47 -37.17
N VAL A 210 -7.47 -7.08 -37.49
CA VAL A 210 -8.52 -6.84 -36.50
C VAL A 210 -8.94 -8.16 -35.82
N PRO A 211 -8.84 -8.28 -34.48
CA PRO A 211 -9.25 -9.48 -33.76
C PRO A 211 -10.76 -9.73 -33.87
N SER A 212 -11.24 -10.90 -33.44
CA SER A 212 -12.68 -11.25 -33.48
C SER A 212 -13.53 -10.50 -32.45
N VAL A 213 -13.56 -9.17 -32.59
CA VAL A 213 -14.31 -8.24 -31.72
C VAL A 213 -15.82 -8.35 -31.92
N ASP A 214 -16.27 -8.95 -33.02
CA ASP A 214 -17.65 -9.39 -33.26
C ASP A 214 -18.16 -10.38 -32.18
N ARG A 215 -17.23 -11.02 -31.46
CA ARG A 215 -17.52 -11.94 -30.35
C ARG A 215 -17.36 -11.29 -28.97
N SER A 216 -17.13 -9.99 -28.91
CA SER A 216 -17.01 -9.25 -27.66
C SER A 216 -18.35 -9.18 -26.92
N PRO A 217 -18.35 -9.02 -25.57
CA PRO A 217 -19.60 -8.81 -24.84
C PRO A 217 -20.44 -7.63 -25.34
N LEU A 218 -19.81 -6.59 -25.90
CA LEU A 218 -20.51 -5.46 -26.51
C LEU A 218 -21.21 -5.88 -27.80
N ALA A 219 -20.51 -6.56 -28.72
CA ALA A 219 -21.07 -7.05 -29.97
C ALA A 219 -22.14 -8.13 -29.74
N LEU A 220 -21.96 -9.01 -28.75
CA LEU A 220 -22.94 -10.02 -28.34
C LEU A 220 -24.25 -9.41 -27.81
N GLY A 221 -24.24 -8.14 -27.41
CA GLY A 221 -25.45 -7.39 -27.03
C GLY A 221 -26.29 -6.90 -28.23
N ASN A 222 -25.75 -6.95 -29.45
CA ASN A 222 -26.45 -6.57 -30.68
C ASN A 222 -27.25 -7.75 -31.27
N SER A 223 -28.12 -7.47 -32.25
CA SER A 223 -28.87 -8.50 -32.98
C SER A 223 -27.93 -9.46 -33.74
N ALA A 224 -28.36 -10.70 -33.99
CA ALA A 224 -27.57 -11.67 -34.75
C ALA A 224 -27.24 -11.17 -36.18
N ALA A 225 -28.12 -10.37 -36.78
CA ALA A 225 -27.89 -9.74 -38.08
C ALA A 225 -26.78 -8.69 -38.01
N ASN A 226 -26.77 -7.85 -36.96
CA ASN A 226 -25.73 -6.85 -36.74
C ASN A 226 -24.37 -7.50 -36.45
N GLN A 227 -24.35 -8.57 -35.65
CA GLN A 227 -23.12 -9.35 -35.40
C GLN A 227 -22.58 -9.98 -36.69
N ALA A 228 -23.45 -10.51 -37.56
CA ALA A 228 -23.05 -11.05 -38.85
C ALA A 228 -22.49 -9.97 -39.79
N GLN A 229 -23.07 -8.78 -39.77
CA GLN A 229 -22.60 -7.63 -40.55
C GLN A 229 -21.23 -7.14 -40.08
N GLU A 230 -21.04 -6.95 -38.76
CA GLU A 230 -19.74 -6.59 -38.16
C GLU A 230 -18.68 -7.65 -38.48
N LYS A 231 -19.01 -8.94 -38.35
CA LYS A 231 -18.12 -10.04 -38.71
C LYS A 231 -17.72 -10.02 -40.20
N ALA A 232 -18.64 -9.73 -41.09
CA ALA A 232 -18.34 -9.61 -42.53
C ALA A 232 -17.41 -8.42 -42.82
N ASP A 233 -17.61 -7.29 -42.12
CA ASP A 233 -16.75 -6.12 -42.25
C ASP A 233 -15.33 -6.37 -41.70
N ILE A 234 -15.20 -7.04 -40.54
CA ILE A 234 -13.90 -7.50 -40.01
C ILE A 234 -13.17 -8.38 -41.02
N ALA A 235 -13.89 -9.32 -41.66
CA ALA A 235 -13.30 -10.21 -42.67
C ALA A 235 -12.81 -9.41 -43.89
N SER A 236 -13.62 -8.46 -44.37
CA SER A 236 -13.26 -7.58 -45.49
C SER A 236 -12.05 -6.70 -45.16
N TRP A 237 -12.03 -6.09 -43.98
CA TRP A 237 -10.90 -5.30 -43.47
C TRP A 237 -9.62 -6.13 -43.44
N ASN A 238 -9.68 -7.33 -42.85
CA ASN A 238 -8.51 -8.19 -42.71
C ASN A 238 -7.98 -8.69 -44.07
N GLU A 239 -8.86 -8.93 -45.03
CA GLU A 239 -8.47 -9.25 -46.42
C GLU A 239 -7.82 -8.04 -47.11
N ALA A 240 -8.38 -6.84 -46.93
CA ALA A 240 -7.82 -5.60 -47.47
C ALA A 240 -6.40 -5.32 -46.94
N LEU A 241 -6.13 -5.59 -45.65
CA LEU A 241 -4.77 -5.51 -45.08
C LEU A 241 -3.80 -6.45 -45.80
N VAL A 242 -4.20 -7.71 -46.00
CA VAL A 242 -3.38 -8.69 -46.72
C VAL A 242 -3.13 -8.24 -48.15
N ASN A 243 -4.14 -7.71 -48.85
CA ASN A 243 -3.98 -7.21 -50.20
C ASN A 243 -3.07 -5.98 -50.25
N MET A 244 -3.21 -5.04 -49.31
CA MET A 244 -2.31 -3.88 -49.19
C MET A 244 -0.86 -4.32 -49.03
N THR A 245 -0.57 -5.31 -48.17
CA THR A 245 0.81 -5.80 -47.99
C THR A 245 1.37 -6.48 -49.24
N LYS A 246 0.54 -7.20 -50.01
CA LYS A 246 0.97 -7.77 -51.31
C LYS A 246 1.32 -6.67 -52.30
N SER A 247 0.47 -5.65 -52.44
CA SER A 247 0.72 -4.48 -53.29
C SER A 247 2.00 -3.76 -52.87
N LEU A 248 2.14 -3.50 -51.57
CA LEU A 248 3.32 -2.84 -51.01
C LEU A 248 4.61 -3.62 -51.30
N LYS A 249 4.61 -4.95 -51.16
CA LYS A 249 5.78 -5.79 -51.46
C LYS A 249 6.10 -5.83 -52.96
N ALA A 250 5.07 -5.78 -53.82
CA ALA A 250 5.25 -5.73 -55.26
C ALA A 250 5.84 -4.38 -55.70
N GLU A 251 5.37 -3.28 -55.11
CA GLU A 251 5.85 -1.92 -55.39
C GLU A 251 7.24 -1.65 -54.79
N LYS A 252 7.52 -2.21 -53.61
CA LYS A 252 8.71 -1.92 -52.80
C LYS A 252 9.42 -3.23 -52.45
N PRO A 253 10.19 -3.81 -53.40
CA PRO A 253 10.76 -5.15 -53.22
C PRO A 253 11.77 -5.23 -52.06
N ASP A 254 12.33 -4.10 -51.63
CA ASP A 254 13.32 -3.98 -50.56
C ASP A 254 12.75 -3.94 -49.13
N VAL A 255 11.41 -3.93 -48.96
CA VAL A 255 10.77 -4.03 -47.63
C VAL A 255 10.58 -5.48 -47.15
N ASN A 256 10.59 -5.68 -45.84
CA ASN A 256 10.16 -6.92 -45.19
C ASN A 256 8.82 -6.67 -44.50
N LEU A 257 7.84 -7.53 -44.78
CA LEU A 257 6.48 -7.40 -44.30
C LEU A 257 6.08 -8.62 -43.49
N PHE A 258 5.52 -8.39 -42.31
CA PHE A 258 5.05 -9.42 -41.40
C PHE A 258 3.58 -9.17 -41.07
N ILE A 259 2.76 -10.22 -41.15
CA ILE A 259 1.35 -10.14 -40.77
C ILE A 259 1.13 -11.06 -39.57
N VAL A 260 0.66 -10.49 -38.47
CA VAL A 260 0.21 -11.25 -37.30
C VAL A 260 -1.32 -11.33 -37.37
N ASP A 261 -1.82 -12.54 -37.57
CA ASP A 261 -3.24 -12.83 -37.66
C ASP A 261 -3.87 -12.92 -36.25
N ALA A 262 -4.11 -11.75 -35.65
CA ALA A 262 -4.77 -11.62 -34.36
C ALA A 262 -6.21 -12.15 -34.41
N ASN A 263 -6.91 -12.03 -35.54
CA ASN A 263 -8.26 -12.60 -35.71
C ASN A 263 -8.28 -14.11 -35.47
N LYS A 264 -7.42 -14.85 -36.19
CA LYS A 264 -7.30 -16.30 -36.04
C LYS A 264 -6.83 -16.69 -34.65
N LEU A 265 -5.90 -15.92 -34.08
CA LEU A 265 -5.37 -16.17 -32.75
C LEU A 265 -6.45 -16.05 -31.67
N PHE A 266 -7.17 -14.93 -31.66
CA PHE A 266 -8.24 -14.67 -30.71
C PHE A 266 -9.36 -15.68 -30.89
N THR A 267 -9.76 -15.97 -32.12
CA THR A 267 -10.78 -16.99 -32.41
C THR A 267 -10.39 -18.36 -31.85
N LYS A 268 -9.14 -18.79 -32.04
CA LYS A 268 -8.65 -20.07 -31.50
C LYS A 268 -8.71 -20.14 -29.97
N VAL A 269 -8.40 -19.05 -29.28
CA VAL A 269 -8.50 -18.97 -27.81
C VAL A 269 -9.94 -18.86 -27.33
N LEU A 270 -10.78 -18.10 -28.03
CA LEU A 270 -12.20 -17.98 -27.70
C LEU A 270 -12.94 -19.31 -27.86
N ASP A 271 -12.58 -20.10 -28.87
CA ASP A 271 -13.14 -21.44 -29.14
C ASP A 271 -12.59 -22.50 -28.19
N ASN A 272 -11.29 -22.44 -27.88
CA ASN A 272 -10.63 -23.35 -26.95
C ASN A 272 -9.56 -22.61 -26.13
N PRO A 273 -9.87 -22.20 -24.90
CA PRO A 273 -8.92 -21.49 -24.06
C PRO A 273 -7.65 -22.26 -23.73
N ARG A 274 -7.70 -23.59 -23.77
CA ARG A 274 -6.55 -24.47 -23.53
C ARG A 274 -5.65 -24.64 -24.75
N SER A 275 -5.96 -23.97 -25.86
CA SER A 275 -5.16 -24.02 -27.08
C SER A 275 -3.74 -23.47 -26.90
N PHE A 276 -3.49 -22.68 -25.85
CA PHE A 276 -2.17 -22.21 -25.47
C PHE A 276 -1.95 -22.27 -23.96
N PRO A 277 -0.73 -22.56 -23.48
CA PRO A 277 -0.40 -22.59 -22.05
C PRO A 277 -0.79 -21.29 -21.32
N GLN A 278 -0.56 -20.14 -21.95
CA GLN A 278 -0.82 -18.81 -21.41
C GLN A 278 -2.32 -18.59 -21.11
N THR A 279 -3.21 -19.14 -21.93
CA THR A 279 -4.66 -18.94 -21.82
C THR A 279 -5.39 -20.11 -21.16
N SER A 280 -4.67 -21.18 -20.82
CA SER A 280 -5.24 -22.45 -20.33
C SER A 280 -6.08 -22.35 -19.06
N ASN A 281 -5.87 -21.29 -18.27
CA ASN A 281 -6.58 -21.01 -17.04
C ASN A 281 -7.91 -20.27 -17.25
N TYR A 282 -8.22 -19.80 -18.46
CA TYR A 282 -9.49 -19.14 -18.74
C TYR A 282 -10.64 -20.16 -18.73
N LYS A 283 -11.57 -19.96 -17.79
CA LYS A 283 -12.77 -20.80 -17.62
C LYS A 283 -13.99 -20.23 -18.34
N ASN A 284 -13.94 -18.97 -18.75
CA ASN A 284 -15.02 -18.26 -19.43
C ASN A 284 -14.40 -17.41 -20.54
N THR A 285 -14.92 -17.50 -21.76
CA THR A 285 -14.51 -16.70 -22.95
C THR A 285 -15.56 -15.70 -23.44
N THR A 286 -16.73 -15.68 -22.81
CA THR A 286 -17.91 -14.96 -23.30
C THR A 286 -18.37 -13.83 -22.36
N ALA A 287 -17.86 -13.77 -21.12
CA ALA A 287 -18.19 -12.72 -20.14
C ALA A 287 -16.97 -11.88 -19.74
N TYR A 288 -17.19 -10.69 -19.20
CA TYR A 288 -16.10 -9.89 -18.62
C TYR A 288 -15.75 -10.37 -17.21
N CYS A 289 -14.49 -10.21 -16.78
CA CYS A 289 -14.09 -10.48 -15.40
C CYS A 289 -14.13 -9.20 -14.57
N ASN A 290 -14.83 -9.25 -13.43
CA ASN A 290 -14.95 -8.13 -12.49
C ASN A 290 -13.60 -7.72 -11.89
N ALA A 291 -12.64 -8.64 -11.74
CA ALA A 291 -11.34 -8.37 -11.15
C ALA A 291 -10.43 -7.45 -11.99
N TYR A 292 -10.74 -7.25 -13.28
CA TYR A 292 -9.95 -6.41 -14.19
C TYR A 292 -10.64 -5.10 -14.55
N GLN A 293 -11.73 -4.74 -13.86
CA GLN A 293 -12.50 -3.52 -14.08
C GLN A 293 -11.74 -2.27 -13.60
N LYS A 294 -10.65 -1.87 -14.28
CA LYS A 294 -10.21 -0.47 -14.29
C LYS A 294 -11.06 0.26 -15.31
N LEU A 295 -12.28 0.61 -14.91
CA LEU A 295 -13.14 1.63 -15.55
C LEU A 295 -14.42 1.75 -14.72
N LYS A 296 -14.25 2.09 -13.45
CA LYS A 296 -15.24 2.90 -12.74
C LYS A 296 -14.84 4.37 -12.82
N SER A 297 -13.57 4.75 -12.69
CA SER A 297 -13.18 6.17 -12.68
C SER A 297 -13.40 6.95 -13.98
N VAL A 298 -13.22 6.35 -15.17
CA VAL A 298 -13.30 7.11 -16.44
C VAL A 298 -14.70 7.05 -17.09
N THR A 299 -15.47 5.97 -16.93
CA THR A 299 -16.86 5.90 -17.41
C THR A 299 -17.85 6.64 -16.49
N GLN A 300 -17.52 6.79 -15.20
CA GLN A 300 -18.41 7.43 -14.22
C GLN A 300 -18.34 8.97 -14.23
N HIS A 301 -17.28 9.55 -14.80
CA HIS A 301 -17.24 10.98 -15.13
C HIS A 301 -18.10 11.33 -16.36
N VAL A 302 -18.43 10.35 -17.21
CA VAL A 302 -19.15 10.59 -18.48
C VAL A 302 -20.68 10.61 -18.31
N THR A 303 -21.23 10.03 -17.23
CA THR A 303 -22.69 9.97 -17.00
C THR A 303 -23.21 10.99 -15.98
N GLY A 304 -22.35 11.76 -15.31
CA GLY A 304 -22.78 12.79 -14.35
C GLY A 304 -23.50 12.26 -13.11
N THR A 305 -23.50 10.94 -12.86
CA THR A 305 -24.20 10.31 -11.73
C THR A 305 -23.27 9.32 -11.02
N THR A 306 -22.24 9.84 -10.33
CA THR A 306 -21.59 9.06 -9.28
C THR A 306 -22.14 9.54 -7.95
N PRO A 307 -22.64 8.65 -7.06
CA PRO A 307 -22.90 9.05 -5.69
C PRO A 307 -21.59 9.61 -5.10
N PRO A 308 -21.66 10.70 -4.32
CA PRO A 308 -20.46 11.30 -3.74
C PRO A 308 -19.71 10.28 -2.89
N PRO A 309 -18.37 10.39 -2.78
CA PRO A 309 -17.60 9.50 -1.91
C PRO A 309 -18.14 9.55 -0.48
N HIS A 310 -17.90 8.49 0.30
CA HIS A 310 -18.23 8.55 1.71
C HIS A 310 -17.45 9.73 2.34
N PRO A 311 -18.03 10.54 3.26
CA PRO A 311 -17.35 11.73 3.77
C PRO A 311 -16.00 11.47 4.46
N PHE A 312 -15.79 10.26 4.98
CA PHE A 312 -14.50 9.79 5.52
C PHE A 312 -13.53 9.19 4.49
N ASP A 313 -13.95 8.98 3.24
CA ASP A 313 -13.04 8.46 2.22
C ASP A 313 -11.89 9.44 2.01
N PRO A 314 -10.61 8.98 2.06
CA PRO A 314 -9.46 9.83 1.79
C PRO A 314 -9.58 10.53 0.44
N LEU A 315 -8.82 11.62 0.27
CA LEU A 315 -8.80 12.32 -1.00
C LEU A 315 -8.37 11.38 -2.12
N SER A 316 -9.09 11.44 -3.23
CA SER A 316 -8.71 10.77 -4.47
C SER A 316 -7.56 11.50 -5.17
N ASN A 317 -6.93 10.84 -6.15
CA ASN A 317 -5.90 11.47 -7.02
C ASN A 317 -6.39 12.82 -7.57
N THR A 318 -7.59 12.85 -8.16
CA THR A 318 -8.20 14.04 -8.75
C THR A 318 -8.39 15.17 -7.74
N GLU A 319 -8.71 14.85 -6.49
CA GLU A 319 -8.94 15.84 -5.44
C GLU A 319 -7.64 16.42 -4.90
N ILE A 320 -6.60 15.58 -4.78
CA ILE A 320 -5.25 16.04 -4.44
C ILE A 320 -4.74 16.98 -5.52
N GLU A 321 -4.84 16.59 -6.80
CA GLU A 321 -4.45 17.41 -7.94
C GLU A 321 -5.25 18.71 -8.01
N SER A 322 -6.56 18.66 -7.72
CA SER A 322 -7.41 19.85 -7.67
C SER A 322 -6.96 20.82 -6.57
N ALA A 323 -6.68 20.32 -5.36
CA ALA A 323 -6.17 21.15 -4.27
C ALA A 323 -4.84 21.81 -4.65
N VAL A 324 -3.91 21.04 -5.23
CA VAL A 324 -2.61 21.54 -5.71
C VAL A 324 -2.78 22.62 -6.77
N GLN A 325 -3.66 22.42 -7.76
CA GLN A 325 -3.93 23.40 -8.81
C GLN A 325 -4.50 24.71 -8.24
N ILE A 326 -5.40 24.63 -7.26
CA ILE A 326 -5.97 25.81 -6.58
C ILE A 326 -4.86 26.60 -5.86
N ILE A 327 -3.98 25.92 -5.12
CA ILE A 327 -2.83 26.56 -4.45
C ILE A 327 -1.88 27.20 -5.46
N ARG A 328 -1.50 26.46 -6.50
CA ARG A 328 -0.56 26.93 -7.54
C ARG A 328 -1.06 28.15 -8.29
N LYS A 329 -2.36 28.23 -8.55
CA LYS A 329 -2.95 29.39 -9.22
C LYS A 329 -2.71 30.69 -8.46
N GLN A 330 -2.64 30.64 -7.14
CA GLN A 330 -2.46 31.82 -6.29
C GLN A 330 -1.01 32.07 -5.89
N TYR A 331 -0.24 31.01 -5.60
CA TYR A 331 1.10 31.11 -5.01
C TYR A 331 2.24 30.62 -5.90
N GLY A 332 1.95 30.15 -7.12
CA GLY A 332 2.95 29.63 -8.04
C GLY A 332 3.52 28.27 -7.62
N GLN A 333 4.77 28.03 -7.98
CA GLN A 333 5.44 26.76 -7.69
C GLN A 333 5.91 26.70 -6.22
N LEU A 334 5.43 25.69 -5.50
CA LEU A 334 5.76 25.40 -4.09
C LEU A 334 6.13 23.93 -3.94
N ALA A 335 6.85 23.58 -2.87
CA ALA A 335 7.09 22.20 -2.50
C ALA A 335 5.97 21.72 -1.57
N PHE A 336 5.22 20.71 -1.98
CA PHE A 336 4.14 20.14 -1.17
C PHE A 336 4.70 19.12 -0.20
N ASN A 337 4.35 19.24 1.08
CA ASN A 337 4.74 18.28 2.11
C ASN A 337 3.61 17.27 2.37
N ALA A 338 2.37 17.75 2.45
CA ALA A 338 1.19 16.90 2.59
C ALA A 338 -0.04 17.57 1.96
N VAL A 339 -0.90 16.76 1.35
CA VAL A 339 -2.26 17.13 0.93
C VAL A 339 -3.15 15.97 1.34
N THR A 340 -4.03 16.17 2.31
CA THR A 340 -4.83 15.10 2.90
C THR A 340 -6.27 15.55 3.17
N LEU A 341 -7.14 14.59 3.48
CA LEU A 341 -8.52 14.91 3.86
C LEU A 341 -8.50 15.59 5.23
N ARG A 342 -9.11 16.76 5.33
CA ARG A 342 -9.59 17.26 6.62
C ARG A 342 -10.89 16.52 6.93
N GLU A 343 -10.84 15.58 7.88
CA GLU A 343 -12.05 14.85 8.31
C GLU A 343 -13.18 15.85 8.67
N PRO A 344 -14.44 15.58 8.29
CA PRO A 344 -15.54 16.48 8.61
C PRO A 344 -15.70 16.65 10.13
N PRO A 345 -16.14 17.83 10.60
CA PRO A 345 -16.42 18.03 12.02
C PRO A 345 -17.39 16.97 12.55
N LYS A 346 -17.11 16.36 13.70
CA LYS A 346 -17.87 15.19 14.20
C LYS A 346 -19.35 15.47 14.33
N LYS A 347 -19.73 16.68 14.74
CA LYS A 347 -21.14 17.09 14.81
C LYS A 347 -21.85 17.05 13.46
N GLU A 348 -21.20 17.53 12.40
CA GLU A 348 -21.76 17.48 11.04
C GLU A 348 -21.81 16.04 10.52
N MET A 349 -20.76 15.27 10.79
CA MET A 349 -20.66 13.90 10.37
C MET A 349 -21.69 12.99 11.04
N MET A 350 -21.87 13.10 12.36
CA MET A 350 -22.88 12.34 13.10
C MET A 350 -24.30 12.62 12.59
N LYS A 351 -24.61 13.89 12.30
CA LYS A 351 -25.90 14.26 11.69
C LYS A 351 -26.08 13.62 10.32
N TRP A 352 -25.04 13.58 9.50
CA TRP A 352 -25.11 12.91 8.20
C TRP A 352 -25.22 11.39 8.32
N LEU A 353 -24.52 10.77 9.27
CA LEU A 353 -24.57 9.33 9.53
C LEU A 353 -25.96 8.85 9.99
N GLU A 354 -26.68 9.68 10.74
CA GLU A 354 -28.05 9.39 11.21
C GLU A 354 -29.07 9.37 10.06
N ASP A 355 -28.96 10.30 9.11
CA ASP A 355 -29.84 10.38 7.94
C ASP A 355 -29.09 10.83 6.67
N PRO A 356 -28.35 9.92 6.02
CA PRO A 356 -27.58 10.24 4.81
C PRO A 356 -28.46 10.63 3.62
N ALA A 357 -29.75 10.26 3.64
CA ALA A 357 -30.68 10.48 2.55
C ALA A 357 -31.23 11.92 2.52
N ASN A 358 -31.42 12.53 3.69
CA ASN A 358 -31.99 13.89 3.80
C ASN A 358 -31.03 14.93 4.38
N THR A 359 -29.86 14.52 4.90
CA THR A 359 -28.86 15.46 5.42
C THR A 359 -27.89 15.89 4.32
N PRO A 360 -27.57 17.20 4.18
CA PRO A 360 -26.56 17.65 3.25
C PRO A 360 -25.22 16.92 3.45
N TRP A 361 -24.62 16.50 2.35
CA TRP A 361 -23.33 15.84 2.35
C TRP A 361 -22.24 16.77 2.96
N PRO A 362 -21.45 16.33 3.97
CA PRO A 362 -20.47 17.15 4.66
C PRO A 362 -19.44 17.78 3.72
N ARG A 363 -18.96 18.99 4.02
CA ARG A 363 -18.04 19.70 3.13
C ARG A 363 -16.70 18.95 3.02
N ARG A 364 -16.22 18.71 1.78
CA ARG A 364 -14.89 18.12 1.53
C ARG A 364 -13.82 19.19 1.53
N ILE A 365 -12.95 19.15 2.53
CA ILE A 365 -11.82 20.08 2.68
C ILE A 365 -10.51 19.30 2.54
N ALA A 366 -9.58 19.81 1.75
CA ALA A 366 -8.20 19.34 1.73
C ALA A 366 -7.36 20.15 2.71
N ASP A 367 -6.66 19.46 3.60
CA ASP A 367 -5.65 20.00 4.51
C ASP A 367 -4.28 19.90 3.82
N VAL A 368 -3.58 21.04 3.72
CA VAL A 368 -2.39 21.20 2.89
C VAL A 368 -1.24 21.76 3.72
N VAL A 369 -0.09 21.11 3.65
CA VAL A 369 1.18 21.59 4.20
C VAL A 369 2.15 21.83 3.05
N VAL A 370 2.73 23.04 2.98
CA VAL A 370 3.73 23.38 1.97
C VAL A 370 4.99 23.97 2.59
N ILE A 371 6.09 23.80 1.86
CA ILE A 371 7.39 24.39 2.15
C ILE A 371 7.72 25.33 0.99
N ALA A 372 7.86 26.61 1.31
CA ALA A 372 8.29 27.65 0.39
C ALA A 372 9.80 27.93 0.56
N PRO A 373 10.45 28.62 -0.39
CA PRO A 373 11.88 28.93 -0.32
C PRO A 373 12.29 29.58 1.02
N GLY A 374 13.47 29.22 1.52
CA GLY A 374 13.96 29.66 2.82
C GLY A 374 13.38 28.85 3.99
N SER A 375 13.02 27.58 3.76
CA SER A 375 12.34 26.71 4.74
C SER A 375 11.07 27.28 5.38
N LYS A 376 10.35 28.17 4.68
CA LYS A 376 9.10 28.75 5.20
C LYS A 376 7.96 27.76 5.10
N VAL A 377 7.23 27.55 6.18
CA VAL A 377 6.16 26.54 6.26
C VAL A 377 4.80 27.24 6.21
N TYR A 378 3.87 26.69 5.44
CA TYR A 378 2.48 27.15 5.46
C TYR A 378 1.51 25.98 5.65
N ASP A 379 0.49 26.22 6.46
CA ASP A 379 -0.70 25.38 6.56
C ASP A 379 -1.86 26.02 5.78
N GLY A 380 -2.58 25.21 5.01
CA GLY A 380 -3.68 25.65 4.17
C GLY A 380 -4.89 24.71 4.24
N LEU A 381 -6.08 25.29 4.08
CA LEU A 381 -7.32 24.53 3.90
C LEU A 381 -7.95 24.92 2.56
N VAL A 382 -8.28 23.94 1.74
CA VAL A 382 -8.88 24.13 0.42
C VAL A 382 -10.26 23.48 0.37
N ASP A 383 -11.27 24.28 0.05
CA ASP A 383 -12.60 23.78 -0.32
C ASP A 383 -12.58 23.31 -1.77
N LEU A 384 -12.63 21.98 -1.93
CA LEU A 384 -12.57 21.31 -3.22
C LEU A 384 -13.79 21.60 -4.11
N LYS A 385 -14.98 21.76 -3.50
CA LYS A 385 -16.22 21.98 -4.25
C LYS A 385 -16.27 23.40 -4.82
N ASN A 386 -15.90 24.39 -4.03
CA ASN A 386 -15.93 25.79 -4.45
C ASN A 386 -14.63 26.26 -5.12
N GLY A 387 -13.58 25.44 -5.11
CA GLY A 387 -12.28 25.77 -5.69
C GLY A 387 -11.59 26.93 -4.97
N LYS A 388 -11.71 27.01 -3.63
CA LYS A 388 -11.24 28.16 -2.83
C LYS A 388 -10.33 27.76 -1.69
N ILE A 389 -9.27 28.54 -1.50
CA ILE A 389 -8.44 28.51 -0.29
C ILE A 389 -9.22 29.23 0.81
N ILE A 390 -9.55 28.53 1.89
CA ILE A 390 -10.32 29.08 3.02
C ILE A 390 -9.44 29.38 4.24
N LYS A 391 -8.24 28.81 4.30
CA LYS A 391 -7.19 29.14 5.27
C LYS A 391 -5.84 29.07 4.57
N TRP A 392 -4.95 30.03 4.87
CA TRP A 392 -3.55 30.01 4.46
C TRP A 392 -2.73 30.75 5.51
N GLU A 393 -1.92 30.03 6.26
CA GLU A 393 -1.22 30.53 7.45
C GLU A 393 0.27 30.28 7.32
N SER A 394 1.08 31.34 7.43
CA SER A 394 2.54 31.22 7.52
C SER A 394 2.92 30.86 8.95
N LEU A 395 3.79 29.86 9.10
CA LEU A 395 4.23 29.39 10.40
C LEU A 395 5.71 29.72 10.62
N GLU A 396 6.04 30.18 11.82
CA GLU A 396 7.40 30.47 12.25
C GLU A 396 7.85 29.45 13.29
N GLY A 397 9.15 29.12 13.31
CA GLY A 397 9.75 28.27 14.34
C GLY A 397 9.26 26.81 14.35
N VAL A 398 8.72 26.30 13.24
CA VAL A 398 8.28 24.90 13.09
C VAL A 398 8.86 24.28 11.82
N GLN A 399 8.98 22.96 11.80
CA GLN A 399 9.34 22.20 10.60
C GLN A 399 8.35 21.06 10.39
N PRO A 400 7.85 20.83 9.15
CA PRO A 400 6.96 19.73 8.86
C PRO A 400 7.74 18.42 8.75
N LEU A 401 7.03 17.29 8.75
CA LEU A 401 7.60 15.95 8.60
C LEU A 401 8.57 15.84 7.42
N ILE A 402 9.52 14.92 7.49
CA ILE A 402 10.50 14.60 6.45
C ILE A 402 9.91 13.51 5.55
N THR A 403 9.72 13.81 4.26
CA THR A 403 9.15 12.83 3.31
C THR A 403 10.23 11.88 2.80
N MET A 404 9.83 10.75 2.20
CA MET A 404 10.79 9.80 1.60
C MET A 404 11.69 10.44 0.52
N GLU A 405 11.18 11.42 -0.23
CA GLU A 405 11.95 12.18 -1.21
C GLU A 405 13.01 13.06 -0.53
N ASP A 406 12.69 13.65 0.63
CA ASP A 406 13.64 14.45 1.40
C ASP A 406 14.81 13.60 1.96
N LEU A 407 14.56 12.32 2.26
CA LEU A 407 15.58 11.37 2.74
C LEU A 407 16.60 11.05 1.63
N GLN A 408 16.13 10.68 0.43
CA GLN A 408 16.99 10.21 -0.66
C GLN A 408 18.07 11.22 -1.08
N ILE A 409 17.77 12.52 -0.95
CA ILE A 409 18.69 13.61 -1.28
C ILE A 409 19.95 13.58 -0.39
N VAL A 410 19.79 13.27 0.89
CA VAL A 410 20.89 13.38 1.87
C VAL A 410 22.03 12.43 1.53
N GLU A 411 21.72 11.18 1.18
CA GLU A 411 22.74 10.20 0.80
C GLU A 411 23.57 10.66 -0.41
N HIS A 412 22.91 11.28 -1.39
CA HIS A 412 23.60 11.81 -2.56
C HIS A 412 24.58 12.93 -2.23
N VAL A 413 24.21 13.79 -1.28
CA VAL A 413 25.01 14.94 -0.83
C VAL A 413 26.18 14.49 0.04
N VAL A 414 25.95 13.62 1.04
CA VAL A 414 27.03 13.16 1.95
C VAL A 414 28.14 12.44 1.19
N ARG A 415 27.82 11.67 0.13
CA ARG A 415 28.83 10.97 -0.68
C ARG A 415 29.78 11.91 -1.44
N LYS A 416 29.38 13.16 -1.65
CA LYS A 416 30.12 14.16 -2.43
C LYS A 416 30.75 15.25 -1.57
N ASP A 417 30.33 15.38 -0.31
CA ASP A 417 30.82 16.42 0.58
C ASP A 417 32.30 16.19 0.95
N PRO A 418 33.21 17.16 0.72
CA PRO A 418 34.63 17.00 0.98
C PRO A 418 34.98 16.65 2.43
N LYS A 419 34.24 17.18 3.42
CA LYS A 419 34.51 16.94 4.84
C LYS A 419 34.00 15.57 5.26
N VAL A 420 32.89 15.11 4.71
CA VAL A 420 32.42 13.73 4.90
C VAL A 420 33.42 12.73 4.30
N ILE A 421 33.91 12.99 3.09
CA ILE A 421 34.94 12.16 2.44
C ILE A 421 36.20 12.09 3.32
N GLU A 422 36.64 13.21 3.89
CA GLU A 422 37.77 13.24 4.82
C GLU A 422 37.51 12.33 6.05
N GLN A 423 36.32 12.38 6.65
CA GLN A 423 35.99 11.51 7.78
C GLN A 423 35.94 10.03 7.39
N CYS A 424 35.42 9.70 6.20
CA CYS A 424 35.45 8.33 5.67
C CYS A 424 36.90 7.83 5.52
N ILE A 425 37.81 8.65 4.98
CA ILE A 425 39.24 8.31 4.85
C ILE A 425 39.86 8.05 6.22
N ILE A 426 39.57 8.89 7.21
CA ILE A 426 40.06 8.70 8.59
C ILE A 426 39.50 7.40 9.20
N SER A 427 38.24 7.07 8.92
CA SER A 427 37.61 5.81 9.33
C SER A 427 38.13 4.59 8.55
N GLY A 428 39.00 4.77 7.54
CA GLY A 428 39.63 3.69 6.78
C GLY A 428 38.95 3.32 5.46
N ILE A 429 38.05 4.16 4.94
CA ILE A 429 37.36 3.97 3.66
C ILE A 429 38.01 4.89 2.61
N PRO A 430 38.54 4.35 1.50
CA PRO A 430 39.21 5.18 0.51
C PRO A 430 38.21 6.02 -0.29
N LYS A 431 38.66 7.15 -0.84
CA LYS A 431 37.80 8.13 -1.53
C LYS A 431 37.05 7.54 -2.73
N GLU A 432 37.67 6.59 -3.43
CA GLU A 432 37.07 5.86 -4.55
C GLU A 432 35.88 4.96 -4.12
N ASP A 433 35.81 4.59 -2.85
CA ASP A 433 34.77 3.73 -2.28
C ASP A 433 33.59 4.50 -1.67
N MET A 434 33.47 5.81 -1.91
CA MET A 434 32.31 6.58 -1.43
C MET A 434 30.96 6.07 -1.97
N HIS A 435 30.95 5.35 -3.10
CA HIS A 435 29.76 4.67 -3.62
C HIS A 435 29.28 3.50 -2.72
N LYS A 436 30.13 3.02 -1.80
CA LYS A 436 29.84 2.01 -0.78
C LYS A 436 29.47 2.59 0.57
N VAL A 437 29.55 3.92 0.74
CA VAL A 437 29.12 4.62 1.96
C VAL A 437 27.64 4.89 1.84
N TYR A 438 26.86 4.51 2.85
CA TYR A 438 25.42 4.72 2.92
C TYR A 438 25.11 5.58 4.14
N CYS A 439 23.92 6.15 4.17
CA CYS A 439 23.40 6.69 5.42
C CYS A 439 21.90 6.51 5.52
N ASP A 440 21.42 6.32 6.75
CA ASP A 440 20.01 6.52 7.06
C ASP A 440 19.83 7.98 7.48
N PRO A 441 19.20 8.82 6.65
CA PRO A 441 18.92 10.20 7.00
C PRO A 441 17.75 10.22 7.98
N TRP A 442 17.93 10.88 9.10
CA TRP A 442 16.88 11.06 10.10
C TRP A 442 16.57 12.55 10.22
N THR A 443 15.37 12.89 10.68
CA THR A 443 15.16 14.19 11.34
C THR A 443 16.31 14.43 12.33
N ILE A 444 16.76 15.67 12.48
CA ILE A 444 17.72 15.98 13.56
C ILE A 444 17.09 15.75 14.95
N GLY A 445 15.78 15.48 15.03
CA GLY A 445 15.02 15.38 16.26
C GLY A 445 14.89 16.76 16.86
N TYR A 446 15.86 17.16 17.68
CA TYR A 446 16.09 18.53 18.08
C TYR A 446 17.56 18.73 18.43
N ASP A 447 18.13 19.84 17.96
CA ASP A 447 19.48 20.27 18.32
C ASP A 447 19.47 21.76 18.65
N HIS A 448 19.80 22.07 19.90
CA HIS A 448 19.78 23.43 20.43
C HIS A 448 20.74 24.39 19.69
N ARG A 449 21.74 23.86 18.98
CA ARG A 449 22.68 24.66 18.18
C ARG A 449 21.99 25.36 17.00
N PHE A 450 20.88 24.78 16.51
CA PHE A 450 20.22 25.23 15.27
C PHE A 450 18.75 25.60 15.45
N GLY A 451 18.08 25.09 16.49
CA GLY A 451 16.66 25.36 16.73
C GLY A 451 15.76 24.80 15.61
N SER A 452 14.72 25.54 15.24
CA SER A 452 13.69 25.11 14.28
C SER A 452 13.51 26.04 13.07
N ASN A 453 14.36 27.06 12.91
CA ASN A 453 14.27 28.03 11.81
C ASN A 453 14.93 27.55 10.50
N VAL A 454 15.66 26.44 10.56
CA VAL A 454 16.31 25.80 9.40
C VAL A 454 15.89 24.35 9.39
N ARG A 455 15.57 23.78 8.22
CA ARG A 455 15.13 22.38 8.12
C ARG A 455 16.32 21.44 8.02
N LEU A 456 16.52 20.60 9.05
CA LEU A 456 17.72 19.81 9.23
C LEU A 456 17.46 18.31 9.32
N GLN A 457 18.40 17.54 8.75
CA GLN A 457 18.50 16.10 8.91
C GLN A 457 19.87 15.73 9.49
N GLN A 458 19.94 14.65 10.25
CA GLN A 458 21.20 14.03 10.67
C GLN A 458 21.39 12.71 9.91
N ALA A 459 22.58 12.48 9.37
CA ALA A 459 22.89 11.26 8.63
C ALA A 459 23.57 10.25 9.56
N LEU A 460 22.93 9.09 9.78
CA LEU A 460 23.54 7.96 10.46
C LEU A 460 24.33 7.17 9.43
N MET A 461 25.67 7.21 9.53
CA MET A 461 26.56 6.76 8.47
C MET A 461 26.87 5.26 8.59
N TYR A 462 26.86 4.55 7.46
CA TYR A 462 27.17 3.14 7.34
C TYR A 462 28.05 2.85 6.12
N TYR A 463 28.58 1.63 6.04
CA TYR A 463 29.36 1.15 4.92
C TYR A 463 28.86 -0.21 4.42
N ARG A 464 29.00 -0.49 3.13
CA ARG A 464 28.70 -1.80 2.54
C ARG A 464 29.91 -2.29 1.75
N PRO A 465 30.69 -3.26 2.25
CA PRO A 465 31.82 -3.82 1.50
C PRO A 465 31.40 -4.33 0.11
N HIS A 466 30.22 -4.95 0.04
CA HIS A 466 29.51 -5.32 -1.18
C HIS A 466 28.08 -4.74 -1.16
N VAL A 467 27.49 -4.41 -2.32
CA VAL A 467 26.17 -3.73 -2.40
C VAL A 467 25.02 -4.48 -1.70
N ASP A 468 25.10 -5.82 -1.69
CA ASP A 468 24.13 -6.71 -1.05
C ASP A 468 24.35 -6.89 0.46
N ASP A 469 25.42 -6.34 1.03
CA ASP A 469 25.71 -6.47 2.45
C ASP A 469 24.75 -5.64 3.31
N SER A 470 24.36 -6.20 4.46
CA SER A 470 23.65 -5.44 5.48
C SER A 470 24.57 -4.35 6.05
N GLN A 471 24.26 -3.09 5.72
CA GLN A 471 25.06 -1.94 6.15
C GLN A 471 25.17 -1.81 7.68
N TYR A 472 24.17 -2.34 8.40
CA TYR A 472 24.07 -2.26 9.86
C TYR A 472 25.14 -3.08 10.60
N SER A 473 25.88 -3.95 9.91
CA SER A 473 27.10 -4.58 10.45
C SER A 473 28.32 -3.66 10.40
N PHE A 474 28.26 -2.55 9.67
CA PHE A 474 29.38 -1.63 9.43
C PHE A 474 28.97 -0.16 9.69
N PRO A 475 28.48 0.18 10.89
CA PRO A 475 28.25 1.58 11.26
C PRO A 475 29.57 2.37 11.28
N LEU A 476 29.48 3.66 10.97
CA LEU A 476 30.58 4.63 11.08
C LEU A 476 30.39 5.52 12.31
N ASP A 477 31.46 6.18 12.73
CA ASP A 477 31.54 6.80 14.06
C ASP A 477 31.12 8.28 14.11
N PHE A 478 30.94 8.93 12.96
CA PHE A 478 30.59 10.36 12.85
C PHE A 478 29.19 10.58 12.27
N CYS A 479 28.61 11.76 12.52
CA CYS A 479 27.23 12.09 12.13
C CYS A 479 27.14 13.48 11.44
N PRO A 480 27.04 13.51 10.10
CA PRO A 480 26.81 14.73 9.34
C PRO A 480 25.42 15.34 9.57
N ILE A 481 25.34 16.68 9.54
CA ILE A 481 24.11 17.46 9.61
C ILE A 481 23.86 18.14 8.27
N PHE A 482 22.73 17.83 7.65
CA PHE A 482 22.31 18.32 6.34
C PHE A 482 21.27 19.43 6.46
N ASP A 483 21.47 20.52 5.72
CA ASP A 483 20.52 21.64 5.56
C ASP A 483 19.72 21.47 4.28
N ALA A 484 18.41 21.27 4.40
CA ALA A 484 17.55 20.98 3.26
C ALA A 484 17.27 22.17 2.34
N ASP A 485 17.42 23.41 2.82
CA ASP A 485 17.23 24.60 1.98
C ASP A 485 18.49 24.86 1.14
N LYS A 486 19.66 24.73 1.78
CA LYS A 486 20.96 24.93 1.12
C LYS A 486 21.46 23.72 0.34
N GLN A 487 20.90 22.55 0.61
CA GLN A 487 21.32 21.27 0.02
C GLN A 487 22.80 20.96 0.30
N GLU A 488 23.27 21.23 1.52
CA GLU A 488 24.68 21.08 1.92
C GLU A 488 24.85 20.47 3.31
N ILE A 489 26.05 19.95 3.59
CA ILE A 489 26.45 19.52 4.95
C ILE A 489 26.99 20.73 5.70
N ILE A 490 26.29 21.12 6.77
CA ILE A 490 26.63 22.32 7.56
C ILE A 490 27.48 22.02 8.79
N HIS A 491 27.46 20.78 9.27
CA HIS A 491 28.21 20.33 10.44
C HIS A 491 28.47 18.82 10.39
N ILE A 492 29.48 18.33 11.11
CA ILE A 492 29.71 16.91 11.33
C ILE A 492 30.06 16.72 12.81
N ASP A 493 29.23 15.98 13.54
CA ASP A 493 29.57 15.55 14.90
C ASP A 493 30.56 14.40 14.81
N ILE A 494 31.75 14.60 15.38
CA ILE A 494 32.84 13.62 15.41
C ILE A 494 33.11 13.25 16.87
N PRO A 495 33.14 11.96 17.24
CA PRO A 495 33.38 11.55 18.62
C PRO A 495 34.84 11.80 19.01
N GLU A 496 35.09 12.01 20.30
CA GLU A 496 36.45 12.14 20.85
C GLU A 496 37.26 10.86 20.63
N ILE A 497 36.63 9.70 20.81
CA ILE A 497 37.21 8.38 20.56
C ILE A 497 36.79 7.92 19.17
N ARG A 498 37.76 7.78 18.28
CA ARG A 498 37.53 7.29 16.92
C ARG A 498 37.37 5.77 16.88
N ARG A 499 36.47 5.30 16.02
CA ARG A 499 36.14 3.90 15.79
C ARG A 499 36.18 3.65 14.27
N PRO A 500 37.31 3.16 13.74
CA PRO A 500 37.46 2.86 12.31
C PRO A 500 36.41 1.85 11.83
N VAL A 501 36.21 1.79 10.51
CA VAL A 501 35.25 0.88 9.88
C VAL A 501 35.49 -0.56 10.33
N ASN A 502 34.38 -1.25 10.65
CA ASN A 502 34.40 -2.63 11.11
C ASN A 502 35.03 -3.56 10.07
N LYS A 503 35.87 -4.51 10.53
CA LYS A 503 36.55 -5.52 9.70
C LYS A 503 35.98 -6.93 9.87
N ALA A 504 34.92 -7.09 10.65
CA ALA A 504 34.20 -8.34 10.76
C ALA A 504 33.63 -8.77 9.40
N LYS A 505 33.31 -10.06 9.25
CA LYS A 505 32.67 -10.56 8.02
C LYS A 505 31.26 -9.95 7.90
N PRO A 506 30.72 -9.75 6.68
CA PRO A 506 29.33 -9.38 6.53
C PRO A 506 28.40 -10.40 7.20
N ASN A 507 27.41 -9.92 7.94
CA ASN A 507 26.37 -10.75 8.55
C ASN A 507 25.05 -10.55 7.78
N ASN A 508 24.88 -11.32 6.71
CA ASN A 508 23.80 -11.15 5.74
C ASN A 508 22.69 -12.19 5.94
N TYR A 509 21.46 -11.82 5.57
CA TYR A 509 20.25 -12.63 5.79
C TYR A 509 19.52 -13.03 4.50
N HIS A 510 19.97 -12.53 3.34
CA HIS A 510 19.35 -12.85 2.06
C HIS A 510 19.65 -14.30 1.64
N ALA A 511 18.79 -14.89 0.79
CA ALA A 511 18.85 -16.31 0.43
C ALA A 511 20.22 -16.79 -0.05
N ALA A 512 20.85 -16.03 -0.95
CA ALA A 512 22.18 -16.38 -1.45
C ALA A 512 23.29 -16.36 -0.39
N ALA A 513 23.14 -15.63 0.73
CA ALA A 513 24.10 -15.65 1.84
C ALA A 513 23.89 -16.90 2.70
N ILE A 514 22.64 -17.17 3.10
CA ILE A 514 22.30 -18.34 3.93
C ILE A 514 22.63 -19.66 3.23
N GLU A 515 22.42 -19.75 1.91
CA GLU A 515 22.82 -20.92 1.12
C GLU A 515 24.34 -21.19 1.17
N LYS A 516 25.16 -20.14 1.28
CA LYS A 516 26.62 -20.29 1.42
C LYS A 516 27.04 -20.72 2.83
N GLU A 517 26.18 -20.53 3.84
CA GLU A 517 26.46 -20.85 5.25
C GLU A 517 25.89 -22.20 5.71
N GLY A 518 25.33 -23.00 4.79
CA GLY A 518 24.82 -24.33 5.09
C GLY A 518 23.37 -24.58 4.65
N GLY A 519 22.71 -23.58 4.04
CA GLY A 519 21.40 -23.74 3.44
C GLY A 519 20.21 -23.63 4.40
N TYR A 520 19.01 -23.67 3.83
CA TYR A 520 17.75 -23.57 4.58
C TYR A 520 17.27 -24.92 5.14
N ARG A 521 16.43 -24.85 6.18
CA ARG A 521 15.73 -26.03 6.73
C ARG A 521 14.83 -26.67 5.67
N THR A 522 14.95 -27.97 5.46
CA THR A 522 14.20 -28.72 4.42
C THR A 522 12.94 -29.42 4.93
N ASN A 523 12.67 -29.35 6.23
CA ASN A 523 11.55 -30.04 6.89
C ASN A 523 10.30 -29.16 7.10
N ILE A 524 10.26 -27.96 6.53
CA ILE A 524 9.11 -27.07 6.59
C ILE A 524 8.10 -27.48 5.52
N LYS A 525 6.95 -28.02 5.93
CA LYS A 525 5.88 -28.45 5.02
C LYS A 525 4.88 -27.30 4.77
N PRO A 526 4.30 -27.20 3.57
CA PRO A 526 3.31 -26.16 3.27
C PRO A 526 2.07 -26.25 4.17
N ILE A 527 1.57 -25.08 4.57
CA ILE A 527 0.24 -24.91 5.19
C ILE A 527 -0.58 -24.06 4.22
N ASN A 528 -1.63 -24.65 3.64
CA ASN A 528 -2.50 -23.96 2.69
C ASN A 528 -3.76 -23.45 3.41
N ILE A 529 -4.07 -22.17 3.24
CA ILE A 529 -5.28 -21.54 3.77
C ILE A 529 -6.17 -21.19 2.57
N THR A 530 -7.35 -21.79 2.49
CA THR A 530 -8.28 -21.61 1.36
C THR A 530 -9.69 -21.31 1.85
N GLN A 531 -10.40 -20.47 1.09
CA GLN A 531 -11.82 -20.15 1.29
C GLN A 531 -12.58 -20.45 0.00
N PRO A 532 -12.99 -21.72 -0.22
CA PRO A 532 -13.53 -22.16 -1.52
C PRO A 532 -14.86 -21.49 -1.90
N GLU A 533 -15.61 -21.00 -0.92
CA GLU A 533 -16.89 -20.28 -1.09
C GLU A 533 -16.73 -18.75 -1.05
N GLY A 534 -15.49 -18.26 -0.98
CA GLY A 534 -15.18 -16.84 -0.78
C GLY A 534 -15.14 -16.42 0.69
N VAL A 535 -14.99 -15.12 0.91
CA VAL A 535 -14.89 -14.49 2.23
C VAL A 535 -16.26 -14.17 2.81
N SER A 536 -16.34 -14.07 4.13
CA SER A 536 -17.58 -13.78 4.87
C SER A 536 -17.80 -12.27 5.08
N PHE A 537 -16.80 -11.44 4.81
CA PHE A 537 -16.93 -9.98 4.84
C PHE A 537 -17.38 -9.44 3.48
N LYS A 538 -18.09 -8.32 3.50
CA LYS A 538 -18.43 -7.52 2.32
C LYS A 538 -17.71 -6.19 2.40
N VAL A 539 -17.29 -5.68 1.25
CA VAL A 539 -16.67 -4.36 1.13
C VAL A 539 -17.49 -3.51 0.17
N GLU A 540 -18.03 -2.41 0.66
CA GLU A 540 -18.75 -1.41 -0.13
C GLU A 540 -17.97 -0.08 -0.06
N GLY A 541 -17.23 0.23 -1.12
CA GLY A 541 -16.26 1.33 -1.08
C GLY A 541 -15.16 1.03 -0.06
N ARG A 542 -15.15 1.81 1.04
CA ARG A 542 -14.25 1.61 2.19
C ARG A 542 -14.96 1.12 3.45
N VAL A 543 -16.24 0.75 3.36
CA VAL A 543 -17.01 0.20 4.48
C VAL A 543 -16.95 -1.33 4.44
N ILE A 544 -16.50 -1.93 5.53
CA ILE A 544 -16.53 -3.38 5.74
C ILE A 544 -17.78 -3.74 6.54
N ASP A 545 -18.49 -4.78 6.11
CA ASP A 545 -19.57 -5.45 6.86
C ASP A 545 -19.16 -6.92 7.10
N TRP A 546 -19.01 -7.31 8.37
CA TRP A 546 -18.55 -8.65 8.75
C TRP A 546 -19.04 -9.05 10.13
N GLN A 547 -19.74 -10.19 10.24
CA GLN A 547 -20.13 -10.79 11.53
C GLN A 547 -20.71 -9.77 12.53
N ASN A 548 -21.70 -9.00 12.07
CA ASN A 548 -22.37 -7.90 12.78
C ASN A 548 -21.57 -6.60 12.93
N TRP A 549 -20.27 -6.58 12.63
CA TRP A 549 -19.49 -5.35 12.57
C TRP A 549 -19.75 -4.57 11.29
N LYS A 550 -19.81 -3.24 11.43
CA LYS A 550 -19.65 -2.33 10.29
C LYS A 550 -18.60 -1.26 10.63
N VAL A 551 -17.64 -1.09 9.73
CA VAL A 551 -16.43 -0.25 9.94
C VAL A 551 -16.06 0.47 8.66
N HIS A 552 -15.80 1.78 8.71
CA HIS A 552 -15.16 2.50 7.61
C HIS A 552 -13.63 2.47 7.78
N VAL A 553 -12.90 2.17 6.71
CA VAL A 553 -11.44 2.10 6.67
C VAL A 553 -10.87 3.33 5.95
N GLY A 554 -10.47 4.33 6.72
CA GLY A 554 -9.69 5.48 6.29
C GLY A 554 -8.19 5.18 6.18
N PHE A 555 -7.46 6.09 5.53
CA PHE A 555 -5.99 6.07 5.50
C PHE A 555 -5.46 7.50 5.29
N ASN A 556 -4.45 7.92 6.04
CA ASN A 556 -3.78 9.20 5.80
C ASN A 556 -2.25 9.07 5.91
N TYR A 557 -1.56 10.13 5.49
CA TYR A 557 -0.09 10.10 5.36
C TYR A 557 0.63 9.92 6.70
N LYS A 558 -0.01 10.30 7.82
CA LYS A 558 0.61 10.40 9.14
C LYS A 558 0.34 9.19 10.01
N GLU A 559 -0.94 8.85 10.21
CA GLU A 559 -1.41 7.79 11.11
C GLU A 559 -1.44 6.41 10.44
N GLY A 560 -1.40 6.36 9.09
CA GLY A 560 -1.70 5.14 8.34
C GLY A 560 -3.20 4.84 8.40
N ILE A 561 -3.57 3.62 8.85
CA ILE A 561 -4.98 3.21 8.99
C ILE A 561 -5.69 4.06 10.05
N VAL A 562 -6.87 4.56 9.68
CA VAL A 562 -7.83 5.20 10.59
C VAL A 562 -9.16 4.46 10.45
N LEU A 563 -9.75 4.00 11.55
CA LEU A 563 -11.03 3.29 11.52
C LEU A 563 -12.13 4.20 12.06
N ASN A 564 -13.16 4.44 11.26
CA ASN A 564 -14.25 5.35 11.60
C ASN A 564 -15.61 4.64 11.65
N ASN A 565 -16.55 5.23 12.40
CA ASN A 565 -17.95 4.79 12.50
C ASN A 565 -18.09 3.27 12.75
N ILE A 566 -17.45 2.80 13.82
CA ILE A 566 -17.44 1.40 14.21
C ILE A 566 -18.73 1.09 14.94
N THR A 567 -19.55 0.21 14.38
CA THR A 567 -20.85 -0.18 14.92
C THR A 567 -20.99 -1.71 14.98
N PHE A 568 -21.87 -2.18 15.86
CA PHE A 568 -22.21 -3.59 16.00
C PHE A 568 -23.73 -3.78 15.88
N ASN A 569 -24.16 -4.68 14.99
CA ASN A 569 -25.56 -5.04 14.82
C ASN A 569 -25.99 -6.08 15.88
N ASP A 570 -26.59 -5.61 16.97
CA ASP A 570 -27.18 -6.44 18.01
C ASP A 570 -28.61 -6.81 17.62
N LYS A 571 -28.73 -7.85 16.79
CA LYS A 571 -30.02 -8.48 16.41
C LYS A 571 -31.03 -7.51 15.80
N GLY A 572 -30.57 -6.70 14.85
CA GLY A 572 -31.37 -5.68 14.16
C GLY A 572 -31.19 -4.28 14.75
N THR A 573 -30.63 -4.15 15.96
CA THR A 573 -30.29 -2.85 16.54
C THR A 573 -28.82 -2.53 16.25
N VAL A 574 -28.56 -1.59 15.34
CA VAL A 574 -27.20 -1.10 15.10
C VAL A 574 -26.78 -0.19 16.24
N ARG A 575 -25.75 -0.59 16.99
CA ARG A 575 -25.27 0.12 18.17
C ARG A 575 -23.87 0.68 17.89
N PRO A 576 -23.63 1.98 18.11
CA PRO A 576 -22.30 2.54 17.96
C PRO A 576 -21.35 2.02 19.05
N VAL A 577 -20.08 1.85 18.66
CA VAL A 577 -19.02 1.39 19.56
C VAL A 577 -17.91 2.44 19.61
N PHE A 578 -17.29 2.78 18.48
CA PHE A 578 -16.26 3.82 18.43
C PHE A 578 -16.52 4.74 17.25
N TYR A 579 -16.34 6.05 17.45
CA TYR A 579 -16.40 7.01 16.35
C TYR A 579 -15.12 6.97 15.51
N ARG A 580 -13.95 6.86 16.16
CA ARG A 580 -12.63 6.85 15.52
C ARG A 580 -11.59 6.07 16.34
N LEU A 581 -10.80 5.22 15.70
CA LEU A 581 -9.61 4.56 16.26
C LEU A 581 -8.40 4.80 15.34
N SER A 582 -7.25 5.16 15.91
CA SER A 582 -5.97 5.26 15.18
C SER A 582 -4.75 5.21 16.10
N LEU A 583 -3.58 4.94 15.52
CA LEU A 583 -2.30 5.29 16.14
C LEU A 583 -2.01 6.76 15.81
N ALA A 584 -2.05 7.62 16.82
CA ALA A 584 -1.97 9.06 16.64
C ALA A 584 -0.54 9.61 16.73
N GLU A 585 0.35 8.89 17.42
CA GLU A 585 1.78 9.17 17.47
C GLU A 585 2.57 7.94 17.93
N MET A 586 3.88 7.97 17.75
CA MET A 586 4.82 7.13 18.49
C MET A 586 6.11 7.88 18.83
N VAL A 587 6.92 7.32 19.73
CA VAL A 587 8.27 7.80 20.02
C VAL A 587 9.21 6.62 20.29
N VAL A 588 10.42 6.67 19.73
CA VAL A 588 11.45 5.62 19.87
C VAL A 588 12.70 6.15 20.58
N PRO A 589 12.66 6.42 21.90
CA PRO A 589 13.77 7.04 22.60
C PRO A 589 14.91 6.06 22.89
N TYR A 590 16.12 6.42 22.45
CA TYR A 590 17.34 5.67 22.76
C TYR A 590 17.96 6.10 24.09
N GLY A 591 18.59 5.14 24.78
CA GLY A 591 19.09 5.26 26.15
C GLY A 591 20.58 5.56 26.29
N ASN A 592 21.34 5.69 25.20
CA ASN A 592 22.76 6.06 25.29
C ASN A 592 22.91 7.58 25.47
N PRO A 593 23.51 8.05 26.58
CA PRO A 593 23.64 9.48 26.87
C PRO A 593 24.79 10.18 26.12
N GLU A 594 25.68 9.44 25.45
CA GLU A 594 26.81 10.04 24.74
C GLU A 594 26.34 10.86 23.54
N HIS A 595 26.98 12.01 23.31
CA HIS A 595 26.67 12.85 22.16
C HIS A 595 27.13 12.16 20.86
N PRO A 596 26.32 12.14 19.79
CA PRO A 596 25.04 12.85 19.61
C PRO A 596 23.77 12.02 19.85
N HIS A 597 23.86 10.87 20.51
CA HIS A 597 22.78 9.87 20.56
C HIS A 597 21.51 10.34 21.28
N GLN A 598 21.57 11.42 22.07
CA GLN A 598 20.38 12.06 22.63
C GLN A 598 19.39 12.53 21.56
N ARG A 599 19.81 12.70 20.29
CA ARG A 599 18.94 13.05 19.17
C ARG A 599 18.17 11.87 18.59
N LYS A 600 18.51 10.63 18.97
CA LYS A 600 17.78 9.41 18.55
C LYS A 600 16.57 9.22 19.46
N HIS A 601 15.47 9.86 19.09
CA HIS A 601 14.16 9.70 19.73
C HIS A 601 13.04 9.99 18.73
N ALA A 602 13.09 9.26 17.61
CA ALA A 602 12.23 9.51 16.46
C ALA A 602 10.75 9.42 16.86
N PHE A 603 9.96 10.39 16.42
CA PHE A 603 8.51 10.33 16.47
C PHE A 603 8.02 9.86 15.10
N ASP A 604 8.06 8.54 14.83
CA ASP A 604 8.00 8.06 13.45
C ASP A 604 6.73 8.51 12.70
N LEU A 605 5.57 8.56 13.36
CA LEU A 605 4.34 9.09 12.75
C LEU A 605 4.41 10.62 12.59
N GLY A 606 4.86 11.33 13.63
CA GLY A 606 5.04 12.78 13.68
C GLY A 606 6.04 13.37 12.70
N GLU A 607 7.14 12.67 12.47
CA GLU A 607 8.34 13.16 11.79
C GLU A 607 8.53 12.54 10.39
N TYR A 608 7.90 11.40 10.08
CA TYR A 608 8.01 10.73 8.77
C TYR A 608 6.66 10.31 8.17
N GLY A 609 5.72 9.90 9.02
CA GLY A 609 4.36 9.53 8.66
C GLY A 609 4.21 8.04 8.33
N GLY A 610 3.47 7.30 9.16
CA GLY A 610 3.23 5.86 8.98
C GLY A 610 2.52 5.52 7.67
N GLY A 611 1.74 6.46 7.12
CA GLY A 611 1.17 6.32 5.79
C GLY A 611 2.18 6.51 4.67
N TYR A 612 3.04 7.52 4.75
CA TYR A 612 4.11 7.73 3.76
C TYR A 612 5.14 6.60 3.75
N MET A 613 5.39 5.99 4.91
CA MET A 613 6.32 4.87 5.08
C MET A 613 5.69 3.50 4.77
N THR A 614 4.40 3.44 4.44
CA THR A 614 3.71 2.16 4.25
C THR A 614 4.25 1.39 3.03
N ASN A 615 4.37 0.07 3.17
CA ASN A 615 4.81 -0.80 2.07
C ASN A 615 3.65 -1.15 1.14
N SER A 616 3.99 -1.56 -0.09
CA SER A 616 3.06 -2.24 -1.00
C SER A 616 3.04 -3.73 -0.67
N LEU A 617 1.96 -4.22 -0.07
CA LEU A 617 1.88 -5.59 0.44
C LEU A 617 1.62 -6.61 -0.67
N SER A 618 2.34 -7.73 -0.64
CA SER A 618 2.31 -8.77 -1.66
C SER A 618 1.50 -10.00 -1.21
N LEU A 619 0.65 -10.49 -2.12
CA LEU A 619 -0.18 -11.69 -1.90
C LEU A 619 0.67 -12.94 -1.66
N GLY A 620 0.39 -13.65 -0.56
CA GLY A 620 1.05 -14.90 -0.20
C GLY A 620 2.38 -14.74 0.53
N CYS A 621 2.92 -13.52 0.63
CA CYS A 621 4.13 -13.18 1.39
C CYS A 621 3.75 -12.45 2.68
N ASP A 622 3.30 -11.20 2.58
CA ASP A 622 2.92 -10.37 3.74
C ASP A 622 1.54 -10.77 4.30
N CYS A 623 0.63 -11.12 3.39
CA CYS A 623 -0.74 -11.51 3.69
C CYS A 623 -1.11 -12.86 3.07
N LYS A 624 -1.57 -13.80 3.90
CA LYS A 624 -1.82 -15.19 3.51
C LYS A 624 -3.30 -15.56 3.62
N GLY A 625 -3.85 -16.14 2.56
CA GLY A 625 -5.27 -16.55 2.48
C GLY A 625 -6.00 -15.85 1.35
N ALA A 626 -7.30 -15.62 1.52
CA ALA A 626 -8.10 -14.82 0.59
C ALA A 626 -8.06 -13.34 1.01
N ILE A 627 -7.30 -12.53 0.27
CA ILE A 627 -6.99 -11.14 0.65
C ILE A 627 -7.75 -10.14 -0.22
N HIS A 628 -8.32 -9.13 0.42
CA HIS A 628 -8.78 -7.89 -0.21
C HIS A 628 -7.78 -6.77 0.10
N TYR A 629 -7.39 -6.01 -0.90
CA TYR A 629 -6.43 -4.91 -0.73
C TYR A 629 -7.10 -3.55 -0.96
N MET A 630 -6.65 -2.53 -0.24
CA MET A 630 -6.94 -1.13 -0.54
C MET A 630 -5.64 -0.35 -0.78
N ASP A 631 -5.69 0.58 -1.72
CA ASP A 631 -4.59 1.49 -2.05
C ASP A 631 -4.59 2.73 -1.16
N ALA A 632 -3.42 3.37 -1.05
CA ALA A 632 -3.26 4.68 -0.43
C ALA A 632 -2.76 5.69 -1.46
N THR A 633 -3.26 6.93 -1.40
CA THR A 633 -2.90 8.00 -2.34
C THR A 633 -2.40 9.22 -1.58
N PHE A 634 -1.30 9.80 -2.06
CA PHE A 634 -0.66 10.96 -1.48
C PHE A 634 -0.21 11.97 -2.52
N VAL A 635 0.32 13.09 -2.06
CA VAL A 635 1.02 14.08 -2.89
C VAL A 635 2.53 13.85 -2.80
N ASN A 636 3.25 14.05 -3.92
CA ASN A 636 4.71 14.17 -3.92
C ASN A 636 5.16 15.63 -3.72
N ARG A 637 6.47 15.87 -3.60
CA ARG A 637 7.00 17.24 -3.41
C ARG A 637 6.63 18.17 -4.56
N ALA A 638 6.53 17.62 -5.78
CA ALA A 638 6.12 18.33 -6.98
C ALA A 638 4.59 18.50 -7.11
N GLY A 639 3.78 18.18 -6.10
CA GLY A 639 2.33 18.39 -6.15
C GLY A 639 1.56 17.40 -7.05
N GLU A 640 2.20 16.34 -7.52
CA GLU A 640 1.55 15.27 -8.28
C GLU A 640 0.99 14.21 -7.32
N SER A 641 -0.10 13.55 -7.73
CA SER A 641 -0.65 12.44 -6.95
C SER A 641 0.18 11.17 -7.16
N THR A 642 0.50 10.48 -6.06
CA THR A 642 1.20 9.18 -6.06
C THR A 642 0.34 8.16 -5.34
N THR A 643 0.39 6.90 -5.78
CA THR A 643 -0.40 5.82 -5.19
C THR A 643 0.51 4.69 -4.74
N ILE A 644 0.41 4.32 -3.46
CA ILE A 644 0.97 3.09 -2.92
C ILE A 644 -0.09 1.99 -3.08
N LYS A 645 0.21 1.05 -3.96
CA LYS A 645 -0.66 -0.10 -4.22
C LYS A 645 -0.65 -1.03 -3.02
N ASN A 646 -1.79 -1.68 -2.76
CA ASN A 646 -1.87 -2.73 -1.74
C ASN A 646 -1.39 -2.27 -0.36
N ALA A 647 -1.60 -0.99 -0.01
CA ALA A 647 -1.15 -0.41 1.25
C ALA A 647 -1.85 -1.04 2.47
N ILE A 648 -3.12 -1.43 2.29
CA ILE A 648 -3.94 -2.06 3.34
C ILE A 648 -4.30 -3.47 2.89
N CYS A 649 -4.13 -4.43 3.77
CA CYS A 649 -4.53 -5.81 3.61
C CYS A 649 -5.72 -6.13 4.52
N ILE A 650 -6.74 -6.77 3.97
CA ILE A 650 -7.98 -7.14 4.67
C ILE A 650 -8.28 -8.61 4.40
N HIS A 651 -8.41 -9.39 5.45
CA HIS A 651 -8.80 -10.80 5.38
C HIS A 651 -9.42 -11.29 6.68
N GLU A 652 -10.01 -12.48 6.65
CA GLU A 652 -10.46 -13.17 7.87
C GLU A 652 -9.65 -14.45 8.10
N GLU A 653 -9.45 -14.78 9.36
CA GLU A 653 -8.71 -15.98 9.78
C GLU A 653 -9.51 -16.78 10.81
N ASP A 654 -9.23 -18.07 10.89
CA ASP A 654 -9.63 -18.88 12.03
C ASP A 654 -8.98 -18.37 13.33
N ALA A 655 -9.75 -18.35 14.41
CA ALA A 655 -9.33 -17.88 15.73
C ALA A 655 -9.46 -18.97 16.81
N GLY A 656 -9.40 -20.25 16.42
CA GLY A 656 -9.52 -21.37 17.35
C GLY A 656 -10.93 -21.58 17.90
N ILE A 657 -11.04 -21.88 19.20
CA ILE A 657 -12.33 -22.10 19.87
C ILE A 657 -12.92 -20.74 20.28
N LEU A 658 -14.15 -20.47 19.82
CA LEU A 658 -14.92 -19.32 20.26
C LEU A 658 -15.60 -19.60 21.61
N PHE A 659 -16.27 -20.75 21.70
CA PHE A 659 -16.75 -21.30 22.97
C PHE A 659 -16.92 -22.82 22.88
N LYS A 660 -16.86 -23.48 24.04
CA LYS A 660 -17.08 -24.92 24.19
C LYS A 660 -17.62 -25.23 25.58
N HIS A 661 -18.49 -26.23 25.67
CA HIS A 661 -18.87 -26.86 26.94
C HIS A 661 -19.19 -28.34 26.75
N THR A 662 -18.87 -29.16 27.75
CA THR A 662 -19.19 -30.59 27.80
C THR A 662 -19.75 -30.91 29.19
N ASP A 663 -20.92 -31.57 29.26
CA ASP A 663 -21.44 -32.08 30.51
C ASP A 663 -20.86 -33.48 30.78
N PHE A 664 -20.22 -33.67 31.93
CA PHE A 664 -19.61 -34.95 32.29
C PHE A 664 -20.65 -36.05 32.60
N ARG A 665 -21.92 -35.69 32.83
CA ARG A 665 -22.97 -36.64 33.23
C ARG A 665 -23.42 -37.54 32.08
N ASP A 666 -23.43 -36.99 30.87
CA ASP A 666 -23.94 -37.63 29.67
C ASP A 666 -23.06 -37.40 28.43
N GLU A 667 -21.93 -36.70 28.58
CA GLU A 667 -21.00 -36.36 27.51
C GLU A 667 -21.60 -35.49 26.39
N SER A 668 -22.77 -34.86 26.63
CA SER A 668 -23.32 -33.86 25.72
C SER A 668 -22.36 -32.68 25.59
N VAL A 669 -22.19 -32.18 24.37
CA VAL A 669 -21.13 -31.21 24.05
C VAL A 669 -21.57 -30.23 22.98
N ILE A 670 -21.16 -28.98 23.15
CA ILE A 670 -21.23 -27.94 22.13
C ILE A 670 -19.84 -27.35 21.91
N VAL A 671 -19.46 -27.17 20.64
CA VAL A 671 -18.20 -26.54 20.22
C VAL A 671 -18.46 -25.60 19.06
N THR A 672 -18.05 -24.35 19.20
CA THR A 672 -18.10 -23.34 18.14
C THR A 672 -16.71 -22.76 17.91
N ARG A 673 -16.27 -22.72 16.66
CA ARG A 673 -15.00 -22.10 16.27
C ARG A 673 -15.14 -20.60 16.05
N GLY A 674 -14.07 -19.88 16.34
CA GLY A 674 -13.99 -18.44 16.17
C GLY A 674 -13.37 -18.05 14.84
N ARG A 675 -13.74 -16.87 14.36
CA ARG A 675 -13.07 -16.16 13.29
C ARG A 675 -12.73 -14.74 13.74
N LYS A 676 -11.69 -14.18 13.14
CA LYS A 676 -11.30 -12.78 13.31
C LYS A 676 -11.14 -12.12 11.94
N LEU A 677 -11.60 -10.87 11.80
CA LEU A 677 -11.29 -10.01 10.66
C LEU A 677 -10.05 -9.20 10.99
N ILE A 678 -9.11 -9.12 10.05
CA ILE A 678 -7.85 -8.39 10.19
C ILE A 678 -7.82 -7.28 9.12
N VAL A 679 -7.50 -6.06 9.54
CA VAL A 679 -7.23 -4.91 8.69
C VAL A 679 -5.84 -4.41 9.04
N SER A 680 -4.86 -4.57 8.14
CA SER A 680 -3.45 -4.32 8.45
C SER A 680 -2.73 -3.48 7.41
N HIS A 681 -1.68 -2.82 7.86
CA HIS A 681 -0.63 -2.25 7.02
C HIS A 681 0.73 -2.50 7.66
N ILE A 682 1.79 -2.44 6.86
CA ILE A 682 3.19 -2.53 7.34
C ILE A 682 3.90 -1.28 6.85
N PHE A 683 4.65 -0.62 7.72
CA PHE A 683 5.46 0.53 7.34
C PHE A 683 6.92 0.38 7.79
N THR A 684 7.84 0.92 6.99
CA THR A 684 9.29 0.87 7.22
C THR A 684 9.80 2.23 7.62
N ALA A 685 10.32 2.36 8.85
CA ALA A 685 11.03 3.54 9.33
C ALA A 685 12.54 3.28 9.27
N ALA A 686 13.12 3.50 8.09
CA ALA A 686 14.51 3.18 7.77
C ALA A 686 14.89 1.73 8.11
N ASN A 687 15.39 1.49 9.32
CA ASN A 687 15.87 0.19 9.77
C ASN A 687 14.78 -0.71 10.36
N TYR A 688 13.69 -0.16 10.91
CA TYR A 688 12.60 -0.95 11.52
C TYR A 688 11.40 -1.12 10.60
N GLU A 689 10.73 -2.27 10.74
CA GLU A 689 9.40 -2.52 10.22
C GLU A 689 8.37 -2.64 11.35
N TYR A 690 7.24 -1.97 11.16
CA TYR A 690 6.10 -1.99 12.07
C TYR A 690 4.88 -2.61 11.37
N CYS A 691 4.49 -3.80 11.79
CA CYS A 691 3.32 -4.49 11.27
C CYS A 691 2.11 -4.19 12.17
N VAL A 692 1.18 -3.36 11.69
CA VAL A 692 0.01 -2.89 12.45
C VAL A 692 -1.24 -3.68 12.04
N TYR A 693 -1.86 -4.38 13.00
CA TYR A 693 -3.03 -5.23 12.78
C TYR A 693 -4.21 -4.77 13.65
N TRP A 694 -5.27 -4.28 13.01
CA TRP A 694 -6.57 -4.08 13.64
C TRP A 694 -7.42 -5.32 13.47
N ILE A 695 -7.85 -5.91 14.58
CA ILE A 695 -8.47 -7.23 14.61
C ILE A 695 -9.86 -7.12 15.24
N PHE A 696 -10.89 -7.52 14.51
CA PHE A 696 -12.27 -7.59 14.99
C PHE A 696 -12.65 -9.05 15.26
N HIS A 697 -13.15 -9.33 16.45
CA HIS A 697 -13.56 -10.66 16.88
C HIS A 697 -15.08 -10.80 16.85
N GLN A 698 -15.58 -12.02 16.66
CA GLN A 698 -17.03 -12.30 16.67
C GLN A 698 -17.67 -11.98 18.03
N ASP A 699 -16.93 -12.06 19.14
CA ASP A 699 -17.44 -11.78 20.49
C ASP A 699 -17.65 -10.29 20.80
N GLY A 700 -17.41 -9.42 19.81
CA GLY A 700 -17.49 -7.97 19.95
C GLY A 700 -16.19 -7.33 20.43
N THR A 701 -15.10 -8.09 20.63
CA THR A 701 -13.79 -7.51 20.95
C THR A 701 -13.14 -6.86 19.74
N VAL A 702 -12.55 -5.67 19.93
CA VAL A 702 -11.57 -5.07 19.00
C VAL A 702 -10.18 -5.25 19.62
N GLN A 703 -9.21 -5.68 18.83
CA GLN A 703 -7.82 -5.87 19.24
C GLN A 703 -6.92 -5.06 18.33
N LEU A 704 -5.90 -4.44 18.91
CA LEU A 704 -4.77 -3.89 18.18
C LEU A 704 -3.55 -4.75 18.51
N GLU A 705 -2.90 -5.28 17.48
CA GLU A 705 -1.63 -5.99 17.58
C GLU A 705 -0.60 -5.26 16.73
N ILE A 706 0.59 -5.02 17.30
CA ILE A 706 1.74 -4.50 16.57
C ILE A 706 2.85 -5.53 16.67
N LYS A 707 3.52 -5.81 15.56
CA LYS A 707 4.75 -6.62 15.55
C LYS A 707 5.90 -5.75 15.09
N LEU A 708 6.96 -5.74 15.88
CA LEU A 708 8.21 -5.08 15.55
C LEU A 708 9.14 -6.09 14.88
N THR A 709 9.68 -5.78 13.72
CA THR A 709 10.72 -6.57 13.06
C THR A 709 11.64 -5.62 12.28
N GLY A 710 12.47 -6.13 11.39
CA GLY A 710 13.48 -5.33 10.71
C GLY A 710 14.82 -5.43 11.41
N ILE A 711 15.59 -4.36 11.39
CA ILE A 711 17.00 -4.36 11.78
C ILE A 711 17.21 -3.35 12.91
N LEU A 712 18.00 -3.74 13.91
CA LEU A 712 18.42 -2.86 14.99
C LEU A 712 19.13 -1.60 14.44
N ASN A 713 18.89 -0.45 15.06
CA ASN A 713 19.78 0.70 14.86
C ASN A 713 21.13 0.41 15.52
N THR A 714 22.22 0.57 14.79
CA THR A 714 23.57 0.23 15.26
C THR A 714 24.52 1.42 15.23
N TYR A 715 25.51 1.39 16.12
CA TYR A 715 26.62 2.34 16.16
C TYR A 715 27.94 1.58 16.29
N ALA A 716 29.03 2.20 15.81
CA ALA A 716 30.35 1.59 15.84
C ALA A 716 30.84 1.40 17.28
N MET A 717 31.59 0.33 17.51
CA MET A 717 32.36 0.14 18.74
C MET A 717 33.74 -0.46 18.46
N ASN A 718 34.73 -0.09 19.26
CA ASN A 718 36.06 -0.68 19.20
C ASN A 718 36.07 -2.07 19.88
N PRO A 719 37.00 -2.98 19.50
CA PRO A 719 37.16 -4.26 20.18
C PRO A 719 37.38 -4.11 21.69
N GLY A 720 36.53 -4.75 22.50
CA GLY A 720 36.59 -4.68 23.96
C GLY A 720 36.11 -3.35 24.57
N GLU A 721 35.50 -2.48 23.78
CA GLU A 721 34.86 -1.26 24.29
C GLU A 721 33.64 -1.61 25.18
N ASP A 722 33.56 -1.00 26.35
CA ASP A 722 32.46 -1.20 27.29
C ASP A 722 31.23 -0.37 26.89
N THR A 723 30.08 -1.02 26.69
CA THR A 723 28.81 -0.37 26.36
C THR A 723 28.19 0.37 27.57
N LYS A 724 28.77 0.21 28.77
CA LYS A 724 28.33 0.82 30.04
C LYS A 724 26.88 0.50 30.41
N GLY A 725 26.35 -0.61 29.88
CA GLY A 725 24.96 -1.02 30.03
C GLY A 725 23.94 -0.23 29.19
N TRP A 726 24.39 0.66 28.28
CA TRP A 726 23.51 1.44 27.40
C TRP A 726 23.19 0.78 26.06
N GLY A 727 23.78 -0.39 25.82
CA GLY A 727 23.57 -1.20 24.62
C GLY A 727 24.27 -2.55 24.72
N THR A 728 24.19 -3.30 23.64
CA THR A 728 24.73 -4.66 23.53
C THR A 728 25.59 -4.77 22.28
N GLU A 729 26.77 -5.39 22.40
CA GLU A 729 27.54 -5.84 21.23
C GLU A 729 26.83 -7.06 20.61
N VAL A 730 26.01 -6.82 19.59
CA VAL A 730 25.21 -7.88 18.93
C VAL A 730 25.99 -8.64 17.87
N TYR A 731 27.09 -8.04 17.41
CA TYR A 731 28.04 -8.60 16.46
C TYR A 731 29.40 -7.89 16.67
N PRO A 732 30.56 -8.51 16.37
CA PRO A 732 31.85 -7.87 16.62
C PRO A 732 31.93 -6.44 16.04
N GLY A 733 32.16 -5.45 16.89
CA GLY A 733 32.24 -4.04 16.49
C GLY A 733 30.90 -3.32 16.30
N VAL A 734 29.77 -3.95 16.67
CA VAL A 734 28.40 -3.45 16.42
C VAL A 734 27.64 -3.29 17.74
N ASN A 735 27.49 -2.05 18.20
CA ASN A 735 26.73 -1.71 19.40
C ASN A 735 25.28 -1.34 19.05
N ALA A 736 24.32 -2.13 19.52
CA ALA A 736 22.90 -1.80 19.45
C ALA A 736 22.46 -1.16 20.77
N HIS A 737 22.09 0.11 20.73
CA HIS A 737 21.71 0.86 21.93
C HIS A 737 20.33 0.45 22.46
N ASN A 738 20.16 0.44 23.78
CA ASN A 738 18.87 0.26 24.44
C ASN A 738 17.87 1.34 24.00
N HIS A 739 16.60 0.99 23.85
CA HIS A 739 15.56 1.95 23.44
C HIS A 739 14.15 1.49 23.85
N GLN A 740 13.15 2.35 23.70
CA GLN A 740 11.74 1.98 23.83
C GLN A 740 11.03 2.17 22.50
N HIS A 741 9.94 1.44 22.26
CA HIS A 741 8.97 1.77 21.22
C HIS A 741 7.65 2.07 21.91
N LEU A 742 7.25 3.34 21.97
CA LEU A 742 6.03 3.79 22.66
C LEU A 742 5.04 4.37 21.65
N PHE A 743 3.81 3.89 21.67
CA PHE A 743 2.73 4.29 20.77
C PHE A 743 1.63 5.01 21.54
N CYS A 744 0.96 5.96 20.91
CA CYS A 744 -0.24 6.60 21.42
C CYS A 744 -1.46 6.17 20.61
N LEU A 745 -2.29 5.30 21.18
CA LEU A 745 -3.60 4.93 20.65
C LEU A 745 -4.61 6.03 20.98
N ARG A 746 -5.22 6.63 19.95
CA ARG A 746 -6.36 7.55 20.09
C ARG A 746 -7.66 6.76 19.98
N ILE A 747 -8.45 6.78 21.04
CA ILE A 747 -9.78 6.14 21.11
C ILE A 747 -10.83 7.24 21.26
N ASP A 748 -11.70 7.36 20.27
CA ASP A 748 -12.85 8.24 20.29
C ASP A 748 -14.11 7.38 20.52
N PRO A 749 -14.47 7.11 21.79
CA PRO A 749 -15.58 6.24 22.10
C PRO A 749 -16.91 6.83 21.67
N ASN A 750 -17.81 5.95 21.27
CA ASN A 750 -19.21 6.27 20.99
C ASN A 750 -20.06 5.13 21.55
N ILE A 751 -19.80 4.73 22.79
CA ILE A 751 -20.35 3.50 23.38
C ILE A 751 -21.87 3.67 23.50
N ASP A 752 -22.63 3.07 22.58
CA ASP A 752 -24.09 3.19 22.54
C ASP A 752 -24.58 4.66 22.56
N GLY A 753 -23.76 5.59 22.06
CA GLY A 753 -23.99 7.04 22.03
C GLY A 753 -22.74 7.84 22.44
N PRO A 754 -22.71 9.16 22.14
CA PRO A 754 -21.51 9.99 22.27
C PRO A 754 -21.19 10.41 23.70
N ASP A 755 -22.18 10.43 24.59
CA ASP A 755 -22.01 10.85 25.99
C ASP A 755 -21.40 9.70 26.80
N ASN A 756 -20.09 9.74 27.00
CA ASN A 756 -19.34 8.67 27.63
C ASN A 756 -18.57 9.16 28.87
N THR A 757 -18.15 8.23 29.70
CA THR A 757 -17.39 8.46 30.94
C THR A 757 -16.37 7.36 31.11
N VAL A 758 -15.16 7.69 31.57
CA VAL A 758 -14.11 6.70 31.84
C VAL A 758 -14.09 6.32 33.31
N PHE A 759 -13.96 5.02 33.59
CA PHE A 759 -13.71 4.49 34.92
C PHE A 759 -12.39 3.72 34.93
N GLN A 760 -11.49 4.06 35.83
CA GLN A 760 -10.39 3.18 36.20
C GLN A 760 -10.93 2.00 37.01
N VAL A 761 -10.46 0.79 36.72
CA VAL A 761 -10.89 -0.43 37.41
C VAL A 761 -9.69 -1.20 37.94
N ASP A 762 -9.62 -1.33 39.26
CA ASP A 762 -8.57 -2.02 40.00
C ASP A 762 -9.13 -3.25 40.71
N ALA A 763 -8.47 -4.41 40.58
CA ALA A 763 -8.74 -5.55 41.45
C ALA A 763 -8.33 -5.19 42.88
N THR A 764 -9.27 -5.31 43.82
CA THR A 764 -9.10 -4.85 45.22
C THR A 764 -9.61 -5.92 46.18
N GLN A 765 -8.87 -6.15 47.27
CA GLN A 765 -9.33 -7.04 48.35
C GLN A 765 -10.56 -6.44 49.05
N GLY A 766 -11.49 -7.30 49.44
CA GLY A 766 -12.66 -6.89 50.23
C GLY A 766 -12.25 -6.33 51.59
N ALA A 767 -13.10 -5.50 52.18
CA ALA A 767 -12.85 -4.97 53.52
C ALA A 767 -12.91 -6.08 54.59
N GLY A 768 -12.17 -5.90 55.67
CA GLY A 768 -12.14 -6.82 56.81
C GLY A 768 -10.98 -7.81 56.77
N GLU A 769 -10.38 -8.04 57.94
CA GLU A 769 -9.30 -8.99 58.14
C GLU A 769 -9.80 -10.44 58.12
N VAL A 770 -8.88 -11.40 57.95
CA VAL A 770 -9.20 -12.83 58.12
C VAL A 770 -9.78 -13.06 59.52
N GLY A 771 -10.91 -13.77 59.61
CA GLY A 771 -11.63 -14.02 60.86
C GLY A 771 -12.57 -12.90 61.29
N SER A 772 -12.61 -11.77 60.57
CA SER A 772 -13.63 -10.72 60.80
C SER A 772 -15.03 -11.18 60.38
N LYS A 773 -16.07 -10.44 60.80
CA LYS A 773 -17.45 -10.72 60.39
C LYS A 773 -17.66 -10.48 58.89
N GLU A 774 -16.98 -9.48 58.35
CA GLU A 774 -17.09 -9.02 56.97
C GLU A 774 -16.33 -9.93 55.99
N ASN A 775 -15.24 -10.56 56.44
CA ASN A 775 -14.40 -11.44 55.62
C ASN A 775 -13.84 -12.64 56.43
N PRO A 776 -14.68 -13.55 56.96
CA PRO A 776 -14.24 -14.58 57.92
C PRO A 776 -13.12 -15.47 57.40
N TYR A 777 -13.05 -15.70 56.09
CA TYR A 777 -12.07 -16.57 55.44
C TYR A 777 -11.05 -15.83 54.57
N GLY A 778 -11.03 -14.49 54.58
CA GLY A 778 -10.06 -13.71 53.82
C GLY A 778 -10.23 -13.72 52.30
N ASN A 779 -11.28 -14.33 51.77
CA ASN A 779 -11.43 -14.61 50.34
C ASN A 779 -12.11 -13.48 49.55
N ALA A 780 -12.63 -12.44 50.21
CA ALA A 780 -13.36 -11.37 49.55
C ALA A 780 -12.44 -10.52 48.65
N PHE A 781 -12.88 -10.25 47.43
CA PHE A 781 -12.29 -9.29 46.51
C PHE A 781 -13.37 -8.70 45.57
N PHE A 782 -13.10 -7.55 44.99
CA PHE A 782 -14.01 -6.86 44.08
C PHE A 782 -13.27 -5.99 43.07
N ALA A 783 -13.99 -5.52 42.06
CA ALA A 783 -13.49 -4.55 41.10
C ALA A 783 -13.82 -3.13 41.59
N LYS A 784 -12.83 -2.43 42.16
CA LYS A 784 -12.98 -1.03 42.56
C LYS A 784 -13.00 -0.16 41.32
N ARG A 785 -14.11 0.56 41.10
CA ARG A 785 -14.28 1.48 39.98
C ARG A 785 -14.10 2.92 40.47
N THR A 786 -13.10 3.61 39.96
CA THR A 786 -12.88 5.04 40.19
C THR A 786 -13.34 5.78 38.95
N LYS A 787 -14.37 6.63 39.11
CA LYS A 787 -14.87 7.48 38.02
C LYS A 787 -13.91 8.63 37.76
N TYR A 788 -13.66 8.94 36.50
CA TYR A 788 -13.01 10.18 36.10
C TYR A 788 -14.08 11.19 35.69
N SER A 789 -14.14 12.29 36.43
CA SER A 789 -15.10 13.38 36.17
C SER A 789 -14.41 14.60 35.58
N THR A 790 -13.12 14.79 35.86
CA THR A 790 -12.30 15.90 35.35
C THR A 790 -11.03 15.40 34.69
N VAL A 791 -10.47 16.17 33.76
CA VAL A 791 -9.25 15.82 33.02
C VAL A 791 -8.09 15.44 33.95
N LYS A 792 -7.88 16.18 35.05
CA LYS A 792 -6.80 15.90 36.02
C LYS A 792 -6.93 14.54 36.71
N GLU A 793 -8.15 14.05 36.91
CA GLU A 793 -8.39 12.73 37.50
C GLU A 793 -8.06 11.61 36.51
N ALA A 794 -8.12 11.91 35.21
CA ALA A 794 -7.95 10.94 34.14
C ALA A 794 -6.52 10.77 33.64
N ILE A 795 -5.54 11.35 34.34
CA ILE A 795 -4.12 11.12 34.12
C ILE A 795 -3.71 9.92 35.00
N SER A 796 -3.47 8.75 34.38
CA SER A 796 -3.24 7.54 35.16
C SER A 796 -2.29 6.55 34.49
N ASP A 797 -1.58 5.80 35.33
CA ASP A 797 -0.64 4.75 34.90
C ASP A 797 -1.24 3.36 35.05
N TYR A 798 -0.71 2.41 34.29
CA TYR A 798 -0.94 0.98 34.51
C TYR A 798 -0.39 0.54 35.87
N ASN A 799 -1.09 -0.38 36.52
CA ASN A 799 -0.65 -1.04 37.75
C ASN A 799 -0.82 -2.56 37.61
N GLY A 800 0.31 -3.26 37.49
CA GLY A 800 0.35 -4.71 37.40
C GLY A 800 -0.16 -5.43 38.65
N VAL A 801 0.03 -4.84 39.84
CA VAL A 801 -0.42 -5.43 41.12
C VAL A 801 -1.93 -5.53 41.18
N THR A 802 -2.65 -4.51 40.70
CA THR A 802 -4.12 -4.48 40.67
C THR A 802 -4.70 -4.95 39.32
N SER A 803 -3.83 -5.37 38.39
CA SER A 803 -4.20 -5.73 37.02
C SER A 803 -5.10 -4.66 36.36
N ARG A 804 -4.78 -3.38 36.59
CA ARG A 804 -5.60 -2.21 36.22
C ARG A 804 -6.11 -2.26 34.78
N THR A 805 -7.35 -1.80 34.58
CA THR A 805 -8.00 -1.61 33.27
C THR A 805 -8.81 -0.31 33.28
N TRP A 806 -9.27 0.15 32.10
CA TRP A 806 -10.11 1.35 31.99
C TRP A 806 -11.39 1.03 31.21
N ASP A 807 -12.55 1.40 31.75
CA ASP A 807 -13.85 1.19 31.11
C ASP A 807 -14.38 2.51 30.55
N MET A 808 -14.59 2.58 29.25
CA MET A 808 -15.37 3.65 28.61
C MET A 808 -16.85 3.24 28.68
N CYS A 809 -17.67 4.03 29.35
CA CYS A 809 -19.05 3.70 29.67
C CYS A 809 -20.01 4.75 29.15
N ASN A 810 -21.19 4.33 28.73
CA ASN A 810 -22.35 5.21 28.63
C ASN A 810 -23.21 5.03 29.87
N THR A 811 -23.16 6.01 30.76
CA THR A 811 -23.85 5.97 32.06
C THR A 811 -25.36 6.18 31.94
N ASN A 812 -25.84 6.65 30.79
CA ASN A 812 -27.28 6.83 30.51
C ASN A 812 -27.96 5.53 30.09
N LYS A 813 -27.18 4.48 29.77
CA LYS A 813 -27.68 3.17 29.34
C LYS A 813 -27.19 2.07 30.27
N LEU A 814 -28.10 1.49 31.04
CA LEU A 814 -27.81 0.37 31.91
C LEU A 814 -28.18 -0.95 31.23
N ASN A 815 -27.30 -1.94 31.39
CA ASN A 815 -27.64 -3.31 31.05
C ASN A 815 -28.79 -3.82 31.95
N PRO A 816 -29.84 -4.44 31.40
CA PRO A 816 -31.04 -4.79 32.14
C PRO A 816 -30.83 -5.86 33.23
N TYR A 817 -29.77 -6.67 33.14
CA TYR A 817 -29.52 -7.77 34.09
C TYR A 817 -28.46 -7.43 35.12
N SER A 818 -27.36 -6.81 34.69
CA SER A 818 -26.29 -6.44 35.62
C SER A 818 -26.52 -5.10 36.31
N HIS A 819 -27.46 -4.28 35.81
CA HIS A 819 -27.71 -2.91 36.23
C HIS A 819 -26.47 -2.00 36.15
N LYS A 820 -25.44 -2.41 35.41
CA LYS A 820 -24.22 -1.64 35.18
C LYS A 820 -24.33 -0.87 33.86
N PRO A 821 -23.68 0.30 33.75
CA PRO A 821 -23.50 0.97 32.47
C PRO A 821 -22.95 0.03 31.39
N VAL A 822 -23.46 0.16 30.17
CA VAL A 822 -22.87 -0.48 29.00
C VAL A 822 -21.47 0.09 28.78
N SER A 823 -20.49 -0.77 28.50
CA SER A 823 -19.10 -0.33 28.41
C SER A 823 -18.24 -1.14 27.47
N TYR A 824 -17.14 -0.53 27.02
CA TYR A 824 -15.97 -1.22 26.47
C TYR A 824 -14.77 -1.03 27.39
N LYS A 825 -14.11 -2.14 27.72
CA LYS A 825 -12.96 -2.20 28.62
C LYS A 825 -11.66 -2.25 27.82
N LEU A 826 -10.76 -1.31 28.04
CA LEU A 826 -9.36 -1.38 27.63
C LEU A 826 -8.59 -2.33 28.55
N VAL A 827 -8.06 -3.40 27.97
CA VAL A 827 -7.14 -4.36 28.59
C VAL A 827 -5.80 -4.25 27.85
N SER A 828 -4.79 -3.70 28.53
CA SER A 828 -3.44 -3.50 27.98
C SER A 828 -2.42 -3.83 29.07
N ARG A 829 -1.35 -4.55 28.72
CA ARG A 829 -0.36 -5.08 29.68
C ARG A 829 1.07 -4.65 29.36
N GLU A 830 1.37 -4.41 28.09
CA GLU A 830 2.62 -3.89 27.55
C GLU A 830 2.63 -2.37 27.70
N VAL A 831 2.78 -1.90 28.94
CA VAL A 831 2.66 -0.48 29.30
C VAL A 831 3.89 -0.02 30.10
N PRO A 832 5.08 0.04 29.45
CA PRO A 832 6.27 0.57 30.09
C PRO A 832 6.10 2.07 30.38
N ARG A 833 6.72 2.54 31.47
CA ARG A 833 6.86 3.98 31.71
C ARG A 833 7.89 4.58 30.74
N LEU A 834 7.72 5.86 30.41
CA LEU A 834 8.75 6.62 29.73
C LEU A 834 10.00 6.71 30.63
N LEU A 835 11.10 6.13 30.18
CA LEU A 835 12.36 6.07 30.94
C LEU A 835 13.18 7.38 30.92
N PRO A 836 13.19 8.16 29.82
CA PRO A 836 13.80 9.49 29.85
C PRO A 836 13.25 10.35 30.99
N LYS A 837 14.16 10.94 31.77
CA LYS A 837 13.82 11.68 32.99
C LYS A 837 12.93 12.90 32.71
N GLU A 838 12.16 13.30 33.72
CA GLU A 838 11.45 14.58 33.71
C GLU A 838 12.39 15.74 33.37
N GLY A 839 11.93 16.66 32.51
CA GLY A 839 12.73 17.77 31.99
C GLY A 839 13.74 17.40 30.91
N SER A 840 13.93 16.12 30.57
CA SER A 840 14.74 15.74 29.40
C SER A 840 14.08 16.14 28.07
N LEU A 841 14.86 16.19 27.00
CA LEU A 841 14.37 16.51 25.65
C LEU A 841 13.20 15.61 25.24
N VAL A 842 13.36 14.29 25.40
CA VAL A 842 12.28 13.33 25.08
C VAL A 842 11.06 13.59 25.96
N TRP A 843 11.24 13.78 27.26
CA TRP A 843 10.11 14.02 28.17
C TRP A 843 9.32 15.28 27.79
N LYS A 844 10.00 16.34 27.35
CA LYS A 844 9.37 17.59 26.90
C LYS A 844 8.58 17.37 25.60
N ARG A 845 9.17 16.72 24.59
CA ARG A 845 8.54 16.49 23.28
C ARG A 845 7.43 15.42 23.32
N ALA A 846 7.65 14.31 24.04
CA ALA A 846 6.75 13.17 24.13
C ALA A 846 5.80 13.27 25.33
N GLY A 847 5.08 14.39 25.43
CA GLY A 847 4.16 14.65 26.54
C GLY A 847 3.10 13.57 26.72
N PHE A 848 2.65 12.96 25.63
CA PHE A 848 1.69 11.86 25.63
C PHE A 848 2.21 10.59 26.33
N ALA A 849 3.53 10.36 26.32
CA ALA A 849 4.12 9.14 26.84
C ALA A 849 4.39 9.18 28.35
N ARG A 850 4.12 10.31 29.02
CA ARG A 850 4.37 10.50 30.45
C ARG A 850 3.47 9.63 31.33
N HIS A 851 2.30 9.25 30.83
CA HIS A 851 1.33 8.39 31.51
C HIS A 851 0.69 7.39 30.56
N ALA A 852 0.17 6.29 31.12
CA ALA A 852 -0.49 5.25 30.33
C ALA A 852 -1.82 5.71 29.71
N VAL A 853 -2.57 6.55 30.41
CA VAL A 853 -3.88 7.06 29.97
C VAL A 853 -3.99 8.55 30.26
N HIS A 854 -4.50 9.28 29.26
CA HIS A 854 -5.07 10.62 29.39
C HIS A 854 -6.49 10.60 28.82
N VAL A 855 -7.39 11.43 29.35
CA VAL A 855 -8.72 11.63 28.75
C VAL A 855 -8.97 13.10 28.59
N THR A 856 -9.33 13.52 27.37
CA THR A 856 -9.72 14.88 27.05
C THR A 856 -11.19 14.93 26.68
N LYS A 857 -11.79 16.11 26.78
CA LYS A 857 -13.05 16.38 26.09
C LYS A 857 -12.79 16.40 24.59
N TYR A 858 -13.71 15.86 23.79
CA TYR A 858 -13.58 15.87 22.34
C TYR A 858 -13.47 17.28 21.78
N ASP A 859 -12.59 17.45 20.79
CA ASP A 859 -12.41 18.65 19.97
C ASP A 859 -11.91 18.23 18.57
N ASP A 860 -12.46 18.85 17.52
CA ASP A 860 -12.18 18.51 16.11
C ASP A 860 -10.70 18.71 15.72
N GLU A 861 -9.95 19.57 16.43
CA GLU A 861 -8.53 19.85 16.16
C GLU A 861 -7.57 18.92 16.93
N GLN A 862 -8.07 18.15 17.90
CA GLN A 862 -7.25 17.28 18.75
C GLN A 862 -7.02 15.90 18.10
N LEU A 863 -6.04 15.84 17.20
CA LEU A 863 -5.62 14.61 16.51
C LEU A 863 -4.23 14.13 16.95
N TYR A 864 -3.23 15.02 16.97
CA TYR A 864 -1.81 14.63 17.10
C TYR A 864 -1.25 14.97 18.49
N PRO A 865 -0.98 13.96 19.34
CA PRO A 865 -0.71 14.16 20.77
C PRO A 865 0.69 14.71 21.08
N ALA A 866 1.59 14.78 20.09
CA ALA A 866 2.87 15.51 20.15
C ALA A 866 2.84 16.85 19.37
N GLY A 867 1.68 17.26 18.86
CA GLY A 867 1.50 18.43 18.01
C GLY A 867 1.52 18.11 16.51
N ARG A 868 1.17 19.10 15.70
CA ARG A 868 1.00 18.96 14.25
C ARG A 868 2.33 18.83 13.50
N HIS A 869 3.27 19.74 13.78
CA HIS A 869 4.61 19.82 13.18
C HIS A 869 5.65 19.43 14.23
N VAL A 870 6.08 18.16 14.22
CA VAL A 870 6.90 17.54 15.27
C VAL A 870 8.41 17.72 15.10
N PRO A 871 8.99 17.65 13.88
CA PRO A 871 10.42 17.84 13.68
C PRO A 871 10.94 19.14 14.30
N GLN A 872 12.10 19.07 14.96
CA GLN A 872 12.83 20.20 15.53
C GLN A 872 12.08 20.97 16.63
N THR A 873 11.00 20.43 17.17
CA THR A 873 10.38 20.99 18.37
C THR A 873 11.31 20.79 19.58
N SER A 874 11.53 21.85 20.36
CA SER A 874 12.26 21.78 21.64
C SER A 874 11.45 21.08 22.74
N GLY A 875 10.14 20.93 22.52
CA GLY A 875 9.15 20.57 23.54
C GLY A 875 8.71 21.76 24.41
N GLU A 876 9.16 22.98 24.09
CA GLU A 876 8.76 24.22 24.75
C GLU A 876 8.32 25.29 23.72
N PRO A 877 7.09 25.83 23.81
CA PRO A 877 6.05 25.45 24.76
C PRO A 877 5.57 24.01 24.55
N SER A 878 4.94 23.42 25.57
CA SER A 878 4.36 22.08 25.42
C SER A 878 3.24 22.09 24.38
N ARG A 879 3.15 21.05 23.55
CA ARG A 879 2.15 20.91 22.48
C ARG A 879 1.41 19.58 22.62
N GLY A 880 0.20 19.50 22.05
CA GLY A 880 -0.57 18.25 22.02
C GLY A 880 -1.18 17.93 23.39
N ILE A 881 -1.04 16.71 23.89
CA ILE A 881 -1.71 16.28 25.14
C ILE A 881 -1.44 17.23 26.32
N PRO A 882 -0.19 17.61 26.65
CA PRO A 882 0.07 18.57 27.73
C PRO A 882 -0.66 19.91 27.59
N GLU A 883 -0.86 20.38 26.35
CA GLU A 883 -1.61 21.60 26.05
C GLU A 883 -3.11 21.38 26.28
N TRP A 884 -3.65 20.25 25.81
CA TRP A 884 -5.09 19.94 25.90
C TRP A 884 -5.54 19.61 27.32
N ILE A 885 -4.65 19.10 28.17
CA ILE A 885 -4.94 18.78 29.57
C ILE A 885 -4.62 19.93 30.54
N ALA A 886 -4.13 21.07 30.04
CA ALA A 886 -3.73 22.20 30.88
C ALA A 886 -4.90 22.72 31.74
N ASN A 887 -6.12 22.72 31.20
CA ASN A 887 -7.33 22.93 32.00
C ASN A 887 -7.78 21.62 32.66
N GLY A 888 -7.08 21.23 33.73
CA GLY A 888 -7.33 19.97 34.44
C GLY A 888 -8.73 19.86 35.06
N ASP A 889 -9.44 20.96 35.27
CA ASP A 889 -10.79 20.97 35.85
C ASP A 889 -11.91 20.82 34.80
N ALA A 890 -11.57 20.78 33.50
CA ALA A 890 -12.54 20.53 32.44
C ALA A 890 -13.27 19.20 32.68
N SER A 891 -14.60 19.23 32.59
CA SER A 891 -15.43 18.03 32.77
C SER A 891 -15.28 17.06 31.60
N ILE A 892 -15.15 15.79 31.93
CA ILE A 892 -15.14 14.63 31.03
C ILE A 892 -16.18 13.58 31.47
N ASP A 893 -17.08 13.97 32.37
CA ASP A 893 -18.21 13.16 32.82
C ASP A 893 -19.39 13.30 31.86
N ASN A 894 -19.91 12.16 31.41
CA ASN A 894 -21.10 12.04 30.58
C ASN A 894 -21.16 13.05 29.41
N THR A 895 -20.08 13.09 28.62
CA THR A 895 -19.89 14.00 27.48
C THR A 895 -19.09 13.29 26.40
N ASP A 896 -18.98 13.92 25.23
CA ASP A 896 -18.06 13.48 24.19
C ASP A 896 -16.59 13.63 24.65
N ILE A 897 -15.85 12.52 24.64
CA ILE A 897 -14.50 12.39 25.20
C ILE A 897 -13.57 11.68 24.22
N VAL A 898 -12.27 11.81 24.43
CA VAL A 898 -11.23 11.02 23.75
C VAL A 898 -10.30 10.42 24.79
N LEU A 899 -10.08 9.11 24.74
CA LEU A 899 -9.09 8.40 25.55
C LEU A 899 -7.81 8.23 24.73
N TRP A 900 -6.69 8.67 25.30
CA TRP A 900 -5.36 8.56 24.72
C TRP A 900 -4.56 7.55 25.53
N HIS A 901 -4.17 6.44 24.92
CA HIS A 901 -3.49 5.35 25.61
C HIS A 901 -2.06 5.16 25.09
N THR A 902 -1.09 5.32 25.99
CA THR A 902 0.30 5.01 25.73
C THR A 902 0.60 3.56 26.10
N PHE A 903 1.17 2.81 25.16
CA PHE A 903 1.60 1.43 25.32
C PHE A 903 2.87 1.18 24.49
N GLY A 904 3.54 0.05 24.69
CA GLY A 904 4.78 -0.22 24.00
C GLY A 904 5.68 -1.25 24.68
N ILE A 905 6.95 -1.24 24.30
CA ILE A 905 7.98 -2.09 24.92
C ILE A 905 9.24 -1.30 25.26
N THR A 906 10.05 -1.87 26.14
CA THR A 906 11.44 -1.47 26.37
C THR A 906 12.33 -2.57 25.81
N HIS A 907 13.13 -2.25 24.80
CA HIS A 907 13.99 -3.19 24.10
C HIS A 907 15.45 -3.06 24.59
N PHE A 908 15.95 -4.17 25.11
CA PHE A 908 17.37 -4.38 25.40
C PHE A 908 17.89 -5.36 24.34
N PRO A 909 18.55 -4.88 23.26
CA PRO A 909 18.92 -5.73 22.13
C PRO A 909 19.79 -6.92 22.53
N SER A 910 19.62 -8.04 21.83
CA SER A 910 20.48 -9.22 21.96
C SER A 910 21.00 -9.72 20.60
N PRO A 911 22.01 -10.61 20.57
CA PRO A 911 22.50 -11.17 19.31
C PRO A 911 21.42 -11.89 18.47
N GLU A 912 20.38 -12.46 19.10
CA GLU A 912 19.25 -13.08 18.42
C GLU A 912 18.44 -12.11 17.54
N ASP A 913 18.54 -10.80 17.83
CA ASP A 913 17.88 -9.74 17.07
C ASP A 913 18.67 -9.32 15.83
N PHE A 914 19.86 -9.89 15.59
CA PHE A 914 20.79 -9.48 14.54
C PHE A 914 21.18 -10.66 13.62
N PRO A 915 21.27 -10.48 12.29
CA PRO A 915 21.23 -9.23 11.53
C PRO A 915 19.82 -8.73 11.16
N VAL A 916 18.78 -9.52 11.41
CA VAL A 916 17.36 -9.14 11.27
C VAL A 916 16.60 -9.72 12.45
N MET A 917 15.82 -8.87 13.10
CA MET A 917 15.10 -9.16 14.33
C MET A 917 13.86 -10.01 14.06
N PRO A 918 13.68 -11.15 14.75
CA PRO A 918 12.41 -11.86 14.79
C PRO A 918 11.27 -10.96 15.27
N ALA A 919 10.06 -11.19 14.77
CA ALA A 919 8.92 -10.35 15.12
C ALA A 919 8.62 -10.37 16.64
N GLU A 920 8.69 -9.22 17.31
CA GLU A 920 8.30 -9.03 18.72
C GLU A 920 6.88 -8.42 18.79
N PRO A 921 5.88 -9.16 19.30
CA PRO A 921 4.50 -8.71 19.34
C PRO A 921 4.16 -7.91 20.61
N MET A 922 3.30 -6.92 20.47
CA MET A 922 2.56 -6.29 21.57
C MET A 922 1.08 -6.18 21.21
N THR A 923 0.19 -6.28 22.20
CA THR A 923 -1.26 -6.35 21.93
C THR A 923 -2.09 -5.71 23.03
N LEU A 924 -3.24 -5.18 22.65
CA LEU A 924 -4.26 -4.69 23.58
C LEU A 924 -5.66 -5.02 23.08
N LEU A 925 -6.61 -5.06 24.01
CA LEU A 925 -8.00 -5.43 23.73
C LEU A 925 -8.97 -4.34 24.20
N LEU A 926 -9.98 -4.07 23.39
CA LEU A 926 -11.17 -3.30 23.71
C LEU A 926 -12.35 -4.27 23.76
N ARG A 927 -12.77 -4.66 24.97
CA ARG A 927 -13.74 -5.75 25.19
C ARG A 927 -15.11 -5.23 25.63
N PRO A 928 -16.21 -5.72 25.05
CA PRO A 928 -17.55 -5.37 25.51
C PRO A 928 -17.79 -5.92 26.92
N ARG A 929 -18.21 -5.05 27.86
CA ARG A 929 -18.61 -5.43 29.22
C ARG A 929 -19.97 -4.83 29.52
N ASN A 930 -20.93 -5.66 29.91
CA ASN A 930 -22.33 -5.28 30.09
C ASN A 930 -22.98 -4.65 28.83
N PHE A 931 -22.28 -4.58 27.69
CA PHE A 931 -22.80 -4.02 26.45
C PHE A 931 -23.93 -4.89 25.91
N PHE A 932 -23.72 -6.20 25.81
CA PHE A 932 -24.72 -7.18 25.42
C PHE A 932 -25.47 -7.76 26.62
N ASN A 933 -26.68 -8.28 26.38
CA ASN A 933 -27.51 -8.94 27.39
C ASN A 933 -27.00 -10.34 27.78
N LYS A 934 -26.29 -10.99 26.88
CA LYS A 934 -25.64 -12.30 27.07
C LYS A 934 -24.52 -12.43 26.04
N ASN A 935 -23.86 -13.58 26.01
CA ASN A 935 -22.84 -13.87 25.01
C ASN A 935 -23.38 -13.57 23.58
N PRO A 936 -22.78 -12.62 22.82
CA PRO A 936 -23.31 -12.19 21.53
C PRO A 936 -23.13 -13.24 20.42
N VAL A 937 -22.32 -14.27 20.63
CA VAL A 937 -21.97 -15.26 19.58
C VAL A 937 -22.76 -16.57 19.67
N LEU A 938 -23.81 -16.63 20.49
CA LEU A 938 -24.62 -17.85 20.63
C LEU A 938 -25.39 -18.23 19.35
N ASP A 939 -25.47 -17.33 18.38
CA ASP A 939 -26.05 -17.53 17.05
C ASP A 939 -25.01 -17.95 15.99
N VAL A 940 -23.73 -17.97 16.32
CA VAL A 940 -22.70 -18.54 15.44
C VAL A 940 -22.92 -20.06 15.37
N PRO A 941 -23.14 -20.64 14.17
CA PRO A 941 -23.42 -22.07 14.05
C PRO A 941 -22.31 -22.92 14.68
N PRO A 942 -22.64 -23.86 15.58
CA PRO A 942 -21.63 -24.70 16.21
C PRO A 942 -21.04 -25.68 15.20
N SER A 943 -19.73 -25.94 15.34
CA SER A 943 -19.04 -26.98 14.58
C SER A 943 -19.51 -28.38 15.01
N TYR A 944 -19.87 -28.55 16.28
CA TYR A 944 -20.46 -29.78 16.79
C TYR A 944 -21.44 -29.45 17.93
N CYS A 945 -22.59 -30.11 17.96
CA CYS A 945 -23.54 -29.99 19.06
C CYS A 945 -24.33 -31.30 19.28
N SER A 946 -24.26 -31.81 20.51
CA SER A 946 -25.14 -32.84 21.05
C SER A 946 -25.78 -32.33 22.34
N THR A 947 -27.09 -32.54 22.48
CA THR A 947 -27.84 -32.22 23.70
C THR A 947 -28.08 -33.48 24.54
N PRO A 948 -28.33 -33.34 25.86
CA PRO A 948 -28.67 -34.47 26.72
C PRO A 948 -29.76 -35.38 26.17
N SER A 949 -30.84 -34.80 25.60
CA SER A 949 -31.93 -35.57 25.02
C SER A 949 -31.51 -36.35 23.78
N GLN A 950 -30.69 -35.76 22.91
CA GLN A 950 -30.15 -36.45 21.72
C GLN A 950 -29.21 -37.60 22.09
N ILE A 951 -28.39 -37.43 23.13
CA ILE A 951 -27.56 -38.53 23.65
C ILE A 951 -28.44 -39.64 24.21
N ALA A 952 -29.40 -39.29 25.06
CA ALA A 952 -30.31 -40.27 25.69
C ALA A 952 -31.14 -41.05 24.66
N SER A 953 -31.66 -40.39 23.62
CA SER A 953 -32.46 -41.01 22.57
C SER A 953 -31.63 -41.60 21.43
N LYS A 954 -30.29 -41.53 21.48
CA LYS A 954 -29.38 -41.89 20.39
C LYS A 954 -29.79 -41.28 19.04
N SER A 955 -30.30 -40.06 19.08
CA SER A 955 -30.76 -39.33 17.89
C SER A 955 -29.61 -38.64 17.18
N GLN A 956 -29.88 -38.18 15.95
CA GLN A 956 -28.88 -37.47 15.15
C GLN A 956 -28.41 -36.19 15.85
N VAL A 957 -27.08 -36.01 15.88
CA VAL A 957 -26.40 -34.84 16.44
C VAL A 957 -25.93 -33.91 15.32
N LEU A 958 -25.74 -32.62 15.61
CA LEU A 958 -25.14 -31.71 14.65
C LEU A 958 -23.62 -31.95 14.61
N ASN A 959 -23.11 -32.30 13.42
CA ASN A 959 -21.68 -32.46 13.20
C ASN A 959 -21.26 -31.78 11.89
N ALA A 960 -20.98 -30.48 12.00
CA ALA A 960 -20.45 -29.62 10.95
C ALA A 960 -18.92 -29.44 11.08
N ALA A 961 -18.24 -30.33 11.80
CA ALA A 961 -16.80 -30.26 11.98
C ALA A 961 -16.09 -30.41 10.63
N ASP A 962 -14.99 -29.66 10.47
CA ASP A 962 -14.15 -29.69 9.27
C ASP A 962 -13.78 -31.14 8.89
N LYS A 963 -13.99 -31.48 7.62
CA LYS A 963 -13.69 -32.80 7.06
C LYS A 963 -12.30 -32.87 6.42
N MET A 964 -11.59 -31.74 6.32
CA MET A 964 -10.22 -31.69 5.80
C MET A 964 -9.17 -32.04 6.85
N SER A 965 -9.41 -31.68 8.13
CA SER A 965 -8.55 -32.02 9.26
C SER A 965 -8.39 -33.54 9.41
N LYS A 966 -7.13 -34.00 9.56
CA LYS A 966 -6.79 -35.43 9.72
C LYS A 966 -5.91 -35.63 10.95
N LEU A 967 -6.12 -36.74 11.64
CA LEU A 967 -5.26 -37.17 12.73
C LEU A 967 -3.89 -37.62 12.19
N VAL A 968 -2.81 -37.01 12.67
CA VAL A 968 -1.44 -37.39 12.31
C VAL A 968 -0.94 -38.39 13.35
N VAL A 969 -1.31 -39.67 13.23
CA VAL A 969 -0.70 -40.74 14.06
C VAL A 969 0.49 -41.34 13.32
N THR A 970 1.67 -41.19 13.91
CA THR A 970 2.84 -42.05 13.66
C THR A 970 2.54 -43.44 14.21
N GLY A 971 2.70 -44.48 13.41
CA GLY A 971 2.24 -45.84 13.70
C GLY A 971 2.41 -46.32 15.15
N GLY A 972 1.34 -46.92 15.67
CA GLY A 972 1.32 -47.64 16.95
C GLY A 972 0.30 -47.12 17.95
N GLU A 973 -1.01 -47.16 17.64
CA GLU A 973 -2.10 -47.31 18.64
C GLU A 973 -3.48 -47.44 17.96
N ALA A 974 -3.58 -48.27 16.93
CA ALA A 974 -4.89 -48.68 16.39
C ALA A 974 -5.63 -49.68 17.32
N GLU A 975 -5.15 -49.93 18.53
CA GLU A 975 -5.72 -50.91 19.47
C GLU A 975 -6.28 -50.36 20.79
N CYS A 976 -6.10 -49.08 21.14
CA CYS A 976 -6.57 -48.60 22.45
C CYS A 976 -8.11 -48.43 22.54
N CYS A 977 -8.80 -48.13 21.43
CA CYS A 977 -10.21 -47.70 21.48
C CYS A 977 -11.23 -48.76 20.99
N LYS A 978 -10.87 -50.05 20.92
CA LYS A 978 -11.87 -51.13 20.89
C LYS A 978 -12.24 -51.53 22.32
N LYS A 979 -12.98 -50.66 23.04
CA LYS A 979 -13.87 -51.07 24.13
C LYS A 979 -15.06 -50.12 24.21
#